data_AF-A0AAN6QES0-F1
#
_entry.id   AF-A0AAN6QES0-F1
#
_cell.length_a   1.000
_cell.length_b   1.000
_cell.length_c   1.000
_cell.angle_alpha   90.00
_cell.angle_beta   90.00
_cell.angle_gamma   90.00
#
_symmetry.space_group_name_H-M   'P 1'
#
loop_
_entity.id
_entity.type
_entity.pdbx_description
1 polymer ?
#
loop_
_entity_poly.entity_id
_entity_poly.type
_entity_poly.pdbx_seq_one_letter_code
_entity_poly.pdbx_strand_id
1 'polypeptide(L)'
;MSFPDYAVQQSDILAKLPQGSGLWFLQSPEFTEWLEAGSSSTLFCPGIPGAGKTAIAAIAVDYLLKTAQARSAGVAYVYCNYKSQSSQSTVSFLGSILKQLLRFRSAVTESLLRQYKTSSNLSLDDILKELRFMVTESAATYIVIDALDECSNSEGVVPSLLGALRHLQREGKLCLLCTSRSIPEIEDHFTTDPRLEISAKDTDVRRFVNCQMHRFPRCIQKDPELQQLVVEKIVATVGGMFLLARLYTDLLLDKRTKAKVLATLDKLSQTSQSIDEAYSQAIERLDSQPPEDRSLAKRAIGWIVSAQRPLTTGELRHALSVVAGEGELNMDDIVDAEDIVLVCTGLVTIDQESDVIRLVHYTAQEYFQRVRPIWVGVVQEEYFASVCLTYLSFDCFADQTGTSGELPMKLYPFLGYAARYWGVHARSTQEPISGLALRLLLNSPLVSFSVQAAFRDSGAGWMARSRRGLDPGATNLNIHVMAAFGLNFIMDQVTTRQGTATLDVADRNGRTPLSFAAEHGHDAVISLLLGHNVEIDAPDRSGRGPLSYAASGGHQTVVGLLLHHDAYADARDAGGRTPLWWAAQEDSTAAAKELLNHGRVDTNAADTWAGQTPLHLAARGGFKEMVELLLGQSALDPGVSDMEGRTALWYAGEQDHHEIARILLEIEAVGENAKDIYGQTPLAAAASRGNTTTVTLLLQNTRVDVESRDMYGRTPLALAAEYGHATVVEQLLATRCDIDADCRDQDNWTPLLSAAYGGHKPVLEALLRHGAADVNAASQGGLTPLSCAQHSSRKDCVAILLGHQNIQADNRRNSMTESRQDERAVFRHTSTQIQHNTNAAATSCSTSPACDLDNLISRLLQAGKHRVKPRFLPSAEEIRYLCIEARKVLLSQPSPLELTAPIKVCGDLRANFPALVRLFTLHGLPPVSSYLFLGNYVYNWRSIETICLLLGLKIKYPEHVFLLRGRHETRELSRICGLHDECKRAELDAGVWKLFNKCFDCLPVAAIIGERILAVPRGLSPDLHHLELIRRLWRPLVIPDSGLACDLLWATAKEDVSSWVESEEGVSFSFGPDVIARFVDQHNLDLICVSGDALDHDYEFCAGRKLVKLFTSPNYMDEFDNLGAVMEVDESLQCSFQVLTPN
;
A
#
# COMPACT_ATOMS: atom_id res chain seq x y z
N MET A 1 -3.53 -0.46 1.82
CA MET A 1 -2.71 -0.29 0.60
C MET A 1 -3.09 -1.35 -0.41
N SER A 2 -3.21 -0.98 -1.69
CA SER A 2 -3.48 -1.91 -2.80
C SER A 2 -2.17 -2.49 -3.39
N PHE A 3 -1.30 -3.05 -2.55
CA PHE A 3 -0.20 -3.87 -3.09
C PHE A 3 -0.75 -5.22 -3.52
N PRO A 4 -0.21 -5.84 -4.59
CA PRO A 4 -0.65 -7.14 -5.08
C PRO A 4 -0.69 -8.17 -3.96
N ASP A 5 -1.82 -8.87 -3.83
CA ASP A 5 -1.97 -10.00 -2.89
C ASP A 5 -1.87 -11.30 -3.68
N TYR A 6 -0.80 -12.06 -3.43
CA TYR A 6 -0.49 -13.29 -4.15
C TYR A 6 -1.10 -14.53 -3.49
N ALA A 7 -1.79 -14.40 -2.36
CA ALA A 7 -2.34 -15.53 -1.62
C ALA A 7 -3.38 -16.34 -2.44
N VAL A 8 -4.24 -15.63 -3.16
CA VAL A 8 -5.26 -16.22 -4.05
C VAL A 8 -4.58 -17.02 -5.16
N GLN A 9 -3.58 -16.42 -5.81
CA GLN A 9 -2.82 -17.08 -6.88
C GLN A 9 -2.05 -18.31 -6.37
N GLN A 10 -1.47 -18.25 -5.17
CA GLN A 10 -0.78 -19.37 -4.53
C GLN A 10 -1.73 -20.56 -4.33
N SER A 11 -2.93 -20.33 -3.80
CA SER A 11 -3.91 -21.39 -3.53
C SER A 11 -4.48 -21.97 -4.83
N ASP A 12 -4.76 -21.13 -5.83
CA ASP A 12 -5.17 -21.55 -7.18
C ASP A 12 -4.16 -22.48 -7.86
N ILE A 13 -2.86 -22.21 -7.71
CA ILE A 13 -1.80 -23.07 -8.27
C ILE A 13 -1.76 -24.42 -7.54
N LEU A 14 -1.82 -24.42 -6.21
CA LEU A 14 -1.79 -25.64 -5.40
C LEU A 14 -3.00 -26.54 -5.63
N ALA A 15 -4.20 -25.96 -5.79
CA ALA A 15 -5.43 -26.71 -6.06
C ALA A 15 -5.38 -27.53 -7.35
N LYS A 16 -4.55 -27.11 -8.33
CA LYS A 16 -4.39 -27.76 -9.64
C LYS A 16 -3.36 -28.90 -9.64
N LEU A 17 -2.58 -29.05 -8.57
CA LEU A 17 -1.47 -30.02 -8.53
C LEU A 17 -1.90 -31.37 -7.94
N PRO A 18 -1.56 -32.51 -8.58
CA PRO A 18 -1.75 -33.82 -7.98
C PRO A 18 -1.00 -33.96 -6.65
N GLN A 19 -1.58 -34.67 -5.68
CA GLN A 19 -0.92 -34.92 -4.40
C GLN A 19 0.43 -35.63 -4.59
N GLY A 20 1.48 -35.07 -3.97
CA GLY A 20 2.84 -35.60 -4.01
C GLY A 20 3.69 -35.16 -5.20
N SER A 21 3.20 -34.29 -6.10
CA SER A 21 4.02 -33.68 -7.15
C SER A 21 5.18 -32.84 -6.58
N GLY A 22 6.30 -32.74 -7.30
CA GLY A 22 7.43 -31.89 -6.93
C GLY A 22 8.29 -32.37 -5.75
N LEU A 23 8.05 -33.59 -5.24
CA LEU A 23 8.87 -34.18 -4.16
C LEU A 23 10.37 -34.27 -4.53
N TRP A 24 10.69 -34.51 -5.80
CA TRP A 24 12.07 -34.58 -6.28
C TRP A 24 12.82 -33.26 -6.07
N PHE A 25 12.11 -32.13 -6.14
CA PHE A 25 12.69 -30.80 -5.94
C PHE A 25 12.98 -30.57 -4.45
N LEU A 26 12.00 -30.88 -3.59
CA LEU A 26 12.16 -30.75 -2.13
C LEU A 26 13.21 -31.71 -1.53
N GLN A 27 13.47 -32.84 -2.19
CA GLN A 27 14.47 -33.85 -1.80
C GLN A 27 15.83 -33.65 -2.49
N SER A 28 15.96 -32.64 -3.36
CA SER A 28 17.23 -32.39 -4.06
C SER A 28 18.29 -31.88 -3.08
N PRO A 29 19.57 -32.29 -3.25
CA PRO A 29 20.65 -31.84 -2.38
C PRO A 29 20.78 -30.32 -2.41
N GLU A 30 20.62 -29.69 -3.58
CA GLU A 30 20.72 -28.25 -3.75
C GLU A 30 19.65 -27.49 -2.95
N PHE A 31 18.40 -27.96 -2.95
CA PHE A 31 17.32 -27.34 -2.17
C PHE A 31 17.52 -27.57 -0.66
N THR A 32 17.93 -28.77 -0.25
CA THR A 32 18.18 -29.07 1.17
C THR A 32 19.37 -28.29 1.71
N GLU A 33 20.46 -28.18 0.94
CA GLU A 33 21.62 -27.36 1.30
C GLU A 33 21.24 -25.89 1.37
N TRP A 34 20.47 -25.37 0.41
CA TRP A 34 19.97 -24.00 0.45
C TRP A 34 19.10 -23.73 1.69
N LEU A 35 18.25 -24.68 2.08
CA LEU A 35 17.39 -24.58 3.26
C LEU A 35 18.18 -24.63 4.57
N GLU A 36 19.22 -25.47 4.64
CA GLU A 36 20.03 -25.74 5.84
C GLU A 36 21.29 -24.86 5.98
N ALA A 37 21.67 -24.11 4.93
CA ALA A 37 22.90 -23.31 4.87
C ALA A 37 23.08 -22.30 6.00
N GLY A 38 22.01 -21.97 6.76
CA GLY A 38 22.06 -21.14 7.97
C GLY A 38 22.57 -19.70 7.78
N SER A 39 22.85 -19.32 6.53
CA SER A 39 23.47 -18.08 6.03
C SER A 39 22.75 -17.61 4.77
N SER A 40 22.92 -16.33 4.40
CA SER A 40 22.27 -15.73 3.22
C SER A 40 22.73 -16.42 1.94
N SER A 41 21.81 -17.08 1.24
CA SER A 41 22.10 -17.82 0.02
C SER A 41 20.98 -17.64 -1.00
N THR A 42 21.33 -17.74 -2.28
CA THR A 42 20.39 -17.61 -3.40
C THR A 42 20.38 -18.92 -4.16
N LEU A 43 19.21 -19.51 -4.40
CA LEU A 43 19.04 -20.66 -5.27
C LEU A 43 18.36 -20.20 -6.56
N PHE A 44 19.08 -20.31 -7.68
CA PHE A 44 18.54 -19.98 -8.99
C PHE A 44 18.01 -21.24 -9.67
N CYS A 45 16.76 -21.20 -10.10
CA CYS A 45 16.07 -22.33 -10.70
C CYS A 45 15.67 -22.03 -12.16
N PRO A 46 16.61 -22.18 -13.11
CA PRO A 46 16.29 -22.03 -14.53
C PRO A 46 15.46 -23.20 -15.02
N GLY A 47 14.66 -23.00 -16.07
CA GLY A 47 13.98 -24.10 -16.73
C GLY A 47 13.38 -23.70 -18.06
N ILE A 48 13.25 -24.67 -18.96
CA ILE A 48 12.66 -24.45 -20.28
C ILE A 48 11.20 -23.96 -20.17
N PRO A 49 10.67 -23.28 -21.20
CA PRO A 49 9.27 -22.85 -21.19
C PRO A 49 8.33 -24.05 -21.00
N GLY A 50 7.32 -23.95 -20.13
CA GLY A 50 6.38 -25.04 -19.87
C GLY A 50 6.90 -26.19 -18.99
N ALA A 51 8.10 -26.09 -18.41
CA ALA A 51 8.67 -27.11 -17.51
C ALA A 51 7.93 -27.28 -16.17
N GLY A 52 7.11 -26.31 -15.76
CA GLY A 52 6.41 -26.32 -14.46
C GLY A 52 7.04 -25.43 -13.37
N LYS A 53 7.81 -24.40 -13.74
CA LYS A 53 8.50 -23.49 -12.79
C LYS A 53 7.58 -22.91 -11.71
N THR A 54 6.48 -22.28 -12.12
CA THR A 54 5.46 -21.71 -11.21
C THR A 54 4.86 -22.75 -10.26
N ALA A 55 4.67 -23.99 -10.72
CA ALA A 55 4.19 -25.07 -9.86
C ALA A 55 5.23 -25.46 -8.80
N ILE A 56 6.50 -25.55 -9.19
CA ILE A 56 7.60 -25.84 -8.26
C ILE A 56 7.81 -24.70 -7.26
N ALA A 57 7.71 -23.44 -7.70
CA ALA A 57 7.76 -22.28 -6.82
C ALA A 57 6.63 -22.32 -5.78
N ALA A 58 5.38 -22.61 -6.20
CA ALA A 58 4.25 -22.74 -5.29
C ALA A 58 4.42 -23.89 -4.28
N ILE A 59 4.96 -25.04 -4.70
CA ILE A 59 5.29 -26.17 -3.81
C ILE A 59 6.37 -25.77 -2.80
N ALA A 60 7.41 -25.05 -3.23
CA ALA A 60 8.45 -24.56 -2.34
C ALA A 60 7.87 -23.57 -1.31
N VAL A 61 7.01 -22.65 -1.74
CA VAL A 61 6.30 -21.70 -0.84
C VAL A 61 5.44 -22.44 0.17
N ASP A 62 4.62 -23.41 -0.25
CA ASP A 62 3.77 -24.20 0.65
C ASP A 62 4.60 -24.97 1.71
N TYR A 63 5.71 -25.57 1.28
CA TYR A 63 6.64 -26.24 2.19
C TYR A 63 7.28 -25.26 3.19
N LEU A 64 7.71 -24.08 2.73
CA LEU A 64 8.28 -23.04 3.58
C LEU A 64 7.26 -22.51 4.58
N LEU A 65 6.02 -22.21 4.15
CA LEU A 65 4.95 -21.74 5.03
C LEU A 65 4.62 -22.75 6.13
N LYS A 66 4.55 -24.05 5.79
CA LYS A 66 4.30 -25.13 6.77
C LYS A 66 5.46 -25.32 7.76
N THR A 67 6.69 -25.08 7.33
CA THR A 67 7.88 -25.24 8.19
C THR A 67 8.29 -23.96 8.92
N ALA A 68 7.76 -22.80 8.51
CA ALA A 68 8.08 -21.49 9.06
C ALA A 68 7.64 -21.31 10.52
N GLN A 69 6.47 -21.83 10.90
CA GLN A 69 5.97 -21.76 12.28
C GLN A 69 6.91 -22.47 13.26
N ALA A 70 7.48 -23.61 12.87
CA ALA A 70 8.43 -24.35 13.69
C ALA A 70 9.81 -23.69 13.77
N ARG A 71 10.17 -22.86 12.78
CA ARG A 71 11.51 -22.24 12.63
C ARG A 71 11.55 -20.75 12.99
N SER A 72 10.41 -20.13 13.32
CA SER A 72 10.28 -18.67 13.52
C SER A 72 10.86 -17.88 12.33
N ALA A 73 10.65 -18.38 11.12
CA ALA A 73 11.18 -17.80 9.89
C ALA A 73 10.12 -16.96 9.17
N GLY A 74 10.53 -15.83 8.58
CA GLY A 74 9.66 -15.03 7.71
C GLY A 74 9.60 -15.63 6.31
N VAL A 75 8.42 -15.72 5.71
CA VAL A 75 8.24 -16.21 4.33
C VAL A 75 7.46 -15.18 3.53
N ALA A 76 7.97 -14.82 2.37
CA ALA A 76 7.26 -14.00 1.39
C ALA A 76 7.46 -14.54 -0.02
N TYR A 77 6.50 -14.26 -0.89
CA TYR A 77 6.55 -14.75 -2.27
C TYR A 77 5.91 -13.76 -3.25
N VAL A 78 6.40 -13.80 -4.49
CA VAL A 78 5.98 -12.91 -5.57
C VAL A 78 5.82 -13.73 -6.85
N TYR A 79 4.70 -13.53 -7.54
CA TYR A 79 4.45 -14.08 -8.87
C TYR A 79 4.51 -12.96 -9.91
N CYS A 80 5.52 -12.98 -10.77
CA CYS A 80 5.60 -12.06 -11.90
C CYS A 80 4.56 -12.45 -12.96
N ASN A 81 4.03 -11.47 -13.69
CA ASN A 81 2.99 -11.70 -14.69
C ASN A 81 3.11 -10.71 -15.85
N TYR A 82 3.34 -11.22 -17.05
CA TYR A 82 3.55 -10.45 -18.26
C TYR A 82 2.41 -9.46 -18.58
N LYS A 83 1.14 -9.78 -18.28
CA LYS A 83 -0.01 -8.89 -18.60
C LYS A 83 -0.21 -7.74 -17.63
N SER A 84 0.50 -7.74 -16.50
CA SER A 84 0.35 -6.73 -15.45
C SER A 84 1.63 -5.91 -15.24
N GLN A 85 2.50 -5.85 -16.26
CA GLN A 85 3.77 -5.12 -16.23
C GLN A 85 3.62 -3.67 -15.75
N SER A 86 2.58 -2.95 -16.19
CA SER A 86 2.31 -1.57 -15.76
C SER A 86 1.99 -1.38 -14.27
N SER A 87 1.73 -2.47 -13.54
CA SER A 87 1.50 -2.48 -12.08
C SER A 87 2.66 -3.11 -11.29
N GLN A 88 3.65 -3.69 -11.98
CA GLN A 88 4.78 -4.42 -11.43
C GLN A 88 6.03 -3.53 -11.42
N SER A 89 6.09 -2.64 -10.45
CA SER A 89 7.29 -1.85 -10.15
C SER A 89 8.08 -2.45 -8.98
N THR A 90 9.35 -2.08 -8.84
CA THR A 90 10.17 -2.46 -7.68
C THR A 90 9.49 -2.11 -6.35
N VAL A 91 8.84 -0.94 -6.27
CA VAL A 91 8.08 -0.47 -5.11
C VAL A 91 6.90 -1.40 -4.82
N SER A 92 6.18 -1.84 -5.85
CA SER A 92 5.03 -2.75 -5.72
C SER A 92 5.46 -4.12 -5.19
N PHE A 93 6.55 -4.68 -5.74
CA PHE A 93 7.10 -5.97 -5.31
C PHE A 93 7.61 -5.94 -3.87
N LEU A 94 8.48 -4.98 -3.55
CA LEU A 94 9.03 -4.82 -2.20
C LEU A 94 7.91 -4.50 -1.19
N GLY A 95 6.93 -3.67 -1.58
CA GLY A 95 5.76 -3.39 -0.77
C GLY A 95 4.88 -4.61 -0.48
N SER A 96 4.73 -5.52 -1.46
CA SER A 96 4.02 -6.80 -1.25
C SER A 96 4.81 -7.75 -0.35
N ILE A 97 6.13 -7.87 -0.54
CA ILE A 97 7.02 -8.66 0.34
C ILE A 97 6.91 -8.13 1.78
N LEU A 98 6.99 -6.82 1.95
CA LEU A 98 6.87 -6.15 3.24
C LEU A 98 5.51 -6.44 3.90
N LYS A 99 4.42 -6.30 3.14
CA LYS A 99 3.06 -6.64 3.61
C LYS A 99 2.96 -8.10 4.07
N GLN A 100 3.57 -9.05 3.35
CA GLN A 100 3.54 -10.47 3.71
C GLN A 100 4.35 -10.76 4.97
N LEU A 101 5.59 -10.25 5.06
CA LEU A 101 6.44 -10.46 6.24
C LEU A 101 5.84 -9.83 7.51
N LEU A 102 5.15 -8.69 7.39
CA LEU A 102 4.43 -8.07 8.50
C LEU A 102 3.27 -8.93 9.04
N ARG A 103 2.61 -9.74 8.20
CA ARG A 103 1.52 -10.65 8.63
C ARG A 103 2.02 -11.76 9.55
N PHE A 104 3.30 -12.13 9.48
CA PHE A 104 3.90 -13.18 10.31
C PHE A 104 4.35 -12.68 11.69
N ARG A 105 4.14 -11.40 12.02
CA ARG A 105 4.48 -10.80 13.32
C ARG A 105 3.23 -10.60 14.18
N SER A 106 3.29 -11.06 15.42
CA SER A 106 2.28 -10.74 16.46
C SER A 106 2.45 -9.32 17.04
N ALA A 107 3.60 -8.68 16.83
CA ALA A 107 3.91 -7.32 17.29
C ALA A 107 4.53 -6.51 16.15
N VAL A 108 3.71 -5.71 15.45
CA VAL A 108 4.18 -4.72 14.48
C VAL A 108 4.71 -3.50 15.25
N THR A 109 5.92 -3.04 14.94
CA THR A 109 6.58 -1.92 15.61
C THR A 109 5.80 -0.61 15.40
N GLU A 110 5.48 0.08 16.51
CA GLU A 110 4.75 1.37 16.59
C GLU A 110 5.24 2.47 15.62
N SER A 111 6.51 2.42 15.22
CA SER A 111 7.15 3.33 14.25
C SER A 111 6.52 3.22 12.86
N LEU A 112 6.19 2.00 12.45
CA LEU A 112 5.80 1.70 11.10
C LEU A 112 4.37 2.07 10.78
N LEU A 113 3.45 1.64 11.64
CA LEU A 113 2.03 2.00 11.52
C LEU A 113 1.81 3.53 11.54
N ARG A 114 2.72 4.31 12.15
CA ARG A 114 2.69 5.77 12.14
C ARG A 114 3.09 6.38 10.79
N GLN A 115 4.21 5.96 10.18
CA GLN A 115 4.61 6.43 8.82
C GLN A 115 3.59 5.97 7.75
N TYR A 116 3.01 4.79 7.93
CA TYR A 116 2.07 4.16 6.99
C TYR A 116 0.69 4.83 6.93
N LYS A 117 0.28 5.55 7.98
CA LYS A 117 -1.02 6.24 8.05
C LYS A 117 -0.96 7.69 7.57
N THR A 118 0.22 8.31 7.52
CA THR A 118 0.39 9.72 7.14
C THR A 118 0.74 9.93 5.67
N SER A 119 1.29 8.91 5.00
CA SER A 119 1.77 9.02 3.62
C SER A 119 0.89 8.18 2.70
N SER A 120 0.16 8.81 1.78
CA SER A 120 -0.70 8.13 0.80
C SER A 120 0.08 7.28 -0.23
N ASN A 121 1.42 7.36 -0.24
CA ASN A 121 2.35 6.47 -0.94
C ASN A 121 3.62 6.32 -0.07
N LEU A 122 4.09 5.09 0.20
CA LEU A 122 5.42 4.88 0.78
C LEU A 122 6.50 5.05 -0.29
N SER A 123 7.60 5.71 0.06
CA SER A 123 8.79 5.75 -0.79
C SER A 123 9.50 4.39 -0.80
N LEU A 124 10.32 4.16 -1.83
CA LEU A 124 11.16 2.96 -1.92
C LEU A 124 12.07 2.82 -0.70
N ASP A 125 12.63 3.94 -0.22
CA ASP A 125 13.57 3.96 0.91
C ASP A 125 12.90 3.58 2.23
N ASP A 126 11.67 4.04 2.46
CA ASP A 126 10.90 3.66 3.65
C ASP A 126 10.60 2.15 3.66
N ILE A 127 10.26 1.58 2.50
CA ILE A 127 10.01 0.14 2.33
C ILE A 127 11.30 -0.66 2.58
N LEU A 128 12.43 -0.24 1.99
CA LEU A 128 13.72 -0.91 2.16
C LEU A 128 14.22 -0.85 3.59
N LYS A 129 14.08 0.29 4.26
CA LYS A 129 14.44 0.46 5.66
C LYS A 129 13.72 -0.54 6.56
N GLU A 130 12.44 -0.76 6.31
CA GLU A 130 11.71 -1.73 7.13
C GLU A 130 12.00 -3.18 6.76
N LEU A 131 12.08 -3.50 5.46
CA LEU A 131 12.49 -4.83 5.04
C LEU A 131 13.83 -5.21 5.67
N ARG A 132 14.78 -4.26 5.74
CA ARG A 132 16.05 -4.43 6.44
C ARG A 132 15.85 -4.77 7.91
N PHE A 133 15.04 -3.99 8.62
CA PHE A 133 14.73 -4.27 10.03
C PHE A 133 14.17 -5.69 10.22
N MET A 134 13.18 -6.09 9.40
CA MET A 134 12.57 -7.41 9.50
C MET A 134 13.53 -8.56 9.18
N VAL A 135 14.39 -8.39 8.17
CA VAL A 135 15.40 -9.39 7.78
C VAL A 135 16.48 -9.54 8.85
N THR A 136 16.85 -8.45 9.54
CA THR A 136 17.86 -8.50 10.62
C THR A 136 17.35 -9.14 11.91
N GLU A 137 16.08 -8.98 12.24
CA GLU A 137 15.50 -9.52 13.48
C GLU A 137 15.01 -10.97 13.35
N SER A 138 14.64 -11.40 12.14
CA SER A 138 14.15 -12.76 11.92
C SER A 138 15.29 -13.77 11.92
N ALA A 139 15.07 -14.97 12.48
CA ALA A 139 16.09 -16.02 12.52
C ALA A 139 16.55 -16.45 11.10
N ALA A 140 15.61 -16.45 10.15
CA ALA A 140 15.82 -16.56 8.72
C ALA A 140 14.62 -15.95 7.99
N THR A 141 14.85 -15.33 6.83
CA THR A 141 13.80 -14.86 5.93
C THR A 141 13.94 -15.55 4.58
N TYR A 142 12.87 -16.15 4.08
CA TYR A 142 12.82 -16.80 2.77
C TYR A 142 11.93 -15.99 1.83
N ILE A 143 12.48 -15.61 0.67
CA ILE A 143 11.72 -14.91 -0.37
C ILE A 143 11.77 -15.74 -1.65
N VAL A 144 10.60 -16.10 -2.16
CA VAL A 144 10.44 -16.83 -3.43
C VAL A 144 9.93 -15.89 -4.51
N ILE A 145 10.66 -15.76 -5.61
CA ILE A 145 10.27 -14.92 -6.76
C ILE A 145 10.10 -15.83 -7.97
N ASP A 146 8.86 -15.96 -8.42
CA ASP A 146 8.53 -16.77 -9.59
C ASP A 146 8.55 -15.94 -10.88
N ALA A 147 9.08 -16.54 -11.95
CA ALA A 147 9.03 -16.07 -13.33
C ALA A 147 9.64 -14.67 -13.56
N LEU A 148 10.89 -14.46 -13.14
CA LEU A 148 11.60 -13.18 -13.37
C LEU A 148 11.59 -12.74 -14.85
N ASP A 149 11.54 -13.69 -15.79
CA ASP A 149 11.42 -13.44 -17.22
C ASP A 149 10.10 -12.79 -17.66
N GLU A 150 9.08 -12.75 -16.80
CA GLU A 150 7.78 -12.12 -17.09
C GLU A 150 7.69 -10.64 -16.63
N CYS A 151 8.72 -10.12 -15.98
CA CYS A 151 8.84 -8.70 -15.66
C CYS A 151 9.11 -7.86 -16.94
N SER A 152 8.77 -6.57 -16.92
CA SER A 152 9.04 -5.68 -18.06
C SER A 152 10.54 -5.44 -18.22
N ASN A 153 11.10 -5.80 -19.39
CA ASN A 153 12.50 -5.54 -19.72
C ASN A 153 12.81 -4.04 -19.98
N SER A 154 11.79 -3.21 -20.20
CA SER A 154 11.97 -1.80 -20.61
C SER A 154 12.30 -0.82 -19.48
N GLU A 155 12.08 -1.18 -18.21
CA GLU A 155 12.19 -0.24 -17.06
C GLU A 155 13.28 -0.62 -16.04
N GLY A 156 14.13 -1.62 -16.29
CA GLY A 156 15.20 -2.00 -15.36
C GLY A 156 14.71 -2.55 -14.00
N VAL A 157 13.46 -3.03 -13.94
CA VAL A 157 12.81 -3.52 -12.70
C VAL A 157 13.55 -4.72 -12.11
N VAL A 158 13.96 -5.70 -12.92
CA VAL A 158 14.67 -6.91 -12.46
C VAL A 158 16.04 -6.55 -11.83
N PRO A 159 16.92 -5.77 -12.49
CA PRO A 159 18.14 -5.28 -11.86
C PRO A 159 17.90 -4.50 -10.57
N SER A 160 16.89 -3.61 -10.55
CA SER A 160 16.55 -2.80 -9.38
C SER A 160 16.07 -3.66 -8.19
N LEU A 161 15.16 -4.61 -8.44
CA LEU A 161 14.64 -5.53 -7.42
C LEU A 161 15.72 -6.47 -6.88
N LEU A 162 16.50 -7.11 -7.75
CA LEU A 162 17.59 -8.00 -7.34
C LEU A 162 18.70 -7.23 -6.62
N GLY A 163 19.00 -6.01 -7.06
CA GLY A 163 19.95 -5.11 -6.39
C GLY A 163 19.53 -4.80 -4.95
N ALA A 164 18.26 -4.41 -4.76
CA ALA A 164 17.66 -4.17 -3.45
C ALA A 164 17.70 -5.42 -2.54
N LEU A 165 17.28 -6.58 -3.05
CA LEU A 165 17.25 -7.81 -2.25
C LEU A 165 18.65 -8.33 -1.92
N ARG A 166 19.62 -8.22 -2.84
CA ARG A 166 21.02 -8.57 -2.57
C ARG A 166 21.67 -7.63 -1.57
N HIS A 167 21.30 -6.35 -1.57
CA HIS A 167 21.72 -5.44 -0.52
C HIS A 167 21.23 -5.93 0.85
N LEU A 168 19.95 -6.30 0.97
CA LEU A 168 19.38 -6.88 2.19
C LEU A 168 20.04 -8.21 2.60
N GLN A 169 20.45 -9.05 1.64
CA GLN A 169 21.17 -10.30 1.92
C GLN A 169 22.53 -10.10 2.60
N ARG A 170 23.21 -8.97 2.37
CA ARG A 170 24.48 -8.65 3.02
C ARG A 170 24.31 -8.23 4.48
N GLU A 171 23.11 -7.79 4.84
CA GLU A 171 22.83 -7.14 6.13
C GLU A 171 22.10 -8.06 7.12
N GLY A 172 21.40 -9.09 6.64
CA GLY A 172 20.76 -10.09 7.49
C GLY A 172 20.57 -11.43 6.77
N LYS A 173 19.95 -12.40 7.46
CA LYS A 173 19.81 -13.78 6.96
C LYS A 173 18.63 -13.90 5.99
N LEU A 174 18.90 -13.62 4.73
CA LEU A 174 17.91 -13.67 3.64
C LEU A 174 18.27 -14.74 2.61
N CYS A 175 17.37 -15.71 2.44
CA CYS A 175 17.46 -16.79 1.47
C CYS A 175 16.53 -16.49 0.29
N LEU A 176 17.08 -16.37 -0.91
CA LEU A 176 16.33 -16.10 -2.14
C LEU A 176 16.16 -17.38 -2.95
N LEU A 177 14.95 -17.63 -3.46
CA LEU A 177 14.70 -18.63 -4.49
C LEU A 177 14.07 -17.93 -5.69
N CYS A 178 14.73 -18.00 -6.84
CA CYS A 178 14.27 -17.31 -8.05
C CYS A 178 14.07 -18.31 -9.18
N THR A 179 12.91 -18.27 -9.86
CA THR A 179 12.67 -19.05 -11.07
C THR A 179 12.68 -18.13 -12.30
N SER A 180 13.21 -18.65 -13.42
CA SER A 180 13.24 -17.94 -14.70
C SER A 180 13.39 -18.89 -15.88
N ARG A 181 13.04 -18.46 -17.09
CA ARG A 181 13.62 -19.04 -18.32
C ARG A 181 15.13 -18.81 -18.37
N SER A 182 15.84 -19.68 -19.11
CA SER A 182 17.26 -19.50 -19.43
C SER A 182 17.45 -18.38 -20.45
N ILE A 183 17.52 -17.15 -19.94
CA ILE A 183 17.77 -15.93 -20.70
C ILE A 183 19.12 -15.38 -20.24
N PRO A 184 20.10 -15.14 -21.15
CA PRO A 184 21.45 -14.70 -20.77
C PRO A 184 21.46 -13.49 -19.84
N GLU A 185 20.64 -12.48 -20.15
CA GLU A 185 20.51 -11.23 -19.38
C GLU A 185 20.13 -11.45 -17.91
N ILE A 186 19.27 -12.43 -17.63
CA ILE A 186 18.86 -12.78 -16.26
C ILE A 186 19.91 -13.69 -15.63
N GLU A 187 20.45 -14.66 -16.38
CA GLU A 187 21.45 -15.60 -15.88
C GLU A 187 22.76 -14.91 -15.46
N ASP A 188 23.13 -13.81 -16.11
CA ASP A 188 24.29 -12.99 -15.78
C ASP A 188 24.24 -12.47 -14.33
N HIS A 189 23.04 -12.25 -13.80
CA HIS A 189 22.88 -11.89 -12.39
C HIS A 189 23.22 -13.05 -11.45
N PHE A 190 23.02 -14.32 -11.83
CA PHE A 190 23.16 -15.52 -10.97
C PHE A 190 24.37 -16.39 -11.34
N THR A 191 25.48 -15.79 -11.78
CA THR A 191 26.69 -16.53 -12.20
C THR A 191 27.41 -17.23 -11.04
N THR A 192 27.32 -16.69 -9.82
CA THR A 192 27.99 -17.22 -8.62
C THR A 192 27.09 -18.07 -7.72
N ASP A 193 25.80 -18.13 -8.00
CA ASP A 193 24.79 -18.76 -7.14
C ASP A 193 24.55 -20.24 -7.53
N PRO A 194 24.21 -21.13 -6.57
CA PRO A 194 23.84 -22.51 -6.87
C PRO A 194 22.62 -22.60 -7.80
N ARG A 195 22.64 -23.57 -8.70
CA ARG A 195 21.64 -23.74 -9.77
C ARG A 195 20.94 -25.08 -9.65
N LEU A 196 19.61 -25.08 -9.73
CA LEU A 196 18.79 -26.30 -9.79
C LEU A 196 17.82 -26.22 -10.97
N GLU A 197 18.11 -26.94 -12.04
CA GLU A 197 17.30 -26.89 -13.27
C GLU A 197 15.94 -27.55 -13.09
N ILE A 198 14.87 -26.78 -13.35
CA ILE A 198 13.50 -27.27 -13.34
C ILE A 198 13.17 -27.88 -14.69
N SER A 199 12.94 -29.20 -14.67
CA SER A 199 12.47 -30.00 -15.80
C SER A 199 11.36 -30.95 -15.34
N ALA A 200 10.42 -31.24 -16.23
CA ALA A 200 9.37 -32.21 -15.97
C ALA A 200 9.96 -33.60 -15.76
N LYS A 201 9.83 -34.16 -14.55
CA LYS A 201 10.27 -35.52 -14.25
C LYS A 201 9.20 -36.54 -14.63
N ASP A 202 9.64 -37.67 -15.17
CA ASP A 202 8.77 -38.77 -15.57
C ASP A 202 7.79 -39.21 -14.48
N THR A 203 8.22 -39.20 -13.22
CA THR A 203 7.38 -39.57 -12.06
C THR A 203 6.17 -38.67 -11.93
N ASP A 204 6.35 -37.35 -12.06
CA ASP A 204 5.29 -36.36 -11.94
C ASP A 204 4.38 -36.36 -13.18
N VAL A 205 4.96 -36.54 -14.37
CA VAL A 205 4.18 -36.70 -15.62
C VAL A 205 3.30 -37.94 -15.57
N ARG A 206 3.82 -39.09 -15.12
CA ARG A 206 3.04 -40.33 -14.93
C ARG A 206 1.88 -40.11 -13.97
N ARG A 207 2.13 -39.47 -12.83
CA ARG A 207 1.08 -39.15 -11.84
C ARG A 207 -0.02 -38.28 -12.44
N PHE A 208 0.37 -37.24 -13.16
CA PHE A 208 -0.59 -36.36 -13.84
C PHE A 208 -1.48 -37.11 -14.83
N VAL A 209 -0.89 -37.87 -15.76
CA VAL A 209 -1.67 -38.62 -16.77
C VAL A 209 -2.61 -39.64 -16.10
N ASN A 210 -2.13 -40.32 -15.05
CA ASN A 210 -2.95 -41.25 -14.27
C ASN A 210 -4.13 -40.57 -13.57
N CYS A 211 -3.94 -39.38 -13.00
CA CYS A 211 -5.04 -38.61 -12.40
C CYS A 211 -6.10 -38.21 -13.43
N GLN A 212 -5.73 -38.02 -14.70
CA GLN A 212 -6.65 -37.65 -15.78
C GLN A 212 -7.37 -38.86 -16.43
N MET A 213 -7.16 -40.09 -15.95
CA MET A 213 -7.73 -41.31 -16.57
C MET A 213 -9.26 -41.29 -16.70
N HIS A 214 -9.93 -40.67 -15.75
CA HIS A 214 -11.39 -40.52 -15.75
C HIS A 214 -11.93 -39.65 -16.90
N ARG A 215 -11.11 -38.77 -17.49
CA ARG A 215 -11.49 -37.92 -18.64
C ARG A 215 -11.29 -38.63 -19.98
N PHE A 216 -10.45 -39.66 -20.06
CA PHE A 216 -10.19 -40.35 -21.32
C PHE A 216 -11.44 -41.08 -21.85
N PRO A 217 -11.54 -41.33 -23.17
CA PRO A 217 -12.62 -42.12 -23.76
C PRO A 217 -12.73 -43.52 -23.15
N ARG A 218 -13.94 -44.08 -23.13
CA ARG A 218 -14.22 -45.44 -22.60
C ARG A 218 -13.34 -46.54 -23.19
N CYS A 219 -12.83 -46.37 -24.42
CA CYS A 219 -11.92 -47.34 -25.03
C CYS A 219 -10.55 -47.40 -24.33
N ILE A 220 -10.09 -46.32 -23.71
CA ILE A 220 -8.89 -46.27 -22.87
C ILE A 220 -9.23 -46.72 -21.45
N GLN A 221 -10.34 -46.23 -20.88
CA GLN A 221 -10.72 -46.57 -19.49
C GLN A 221 -10.94 -48.07 -19.25
N LYS A 222 -11.36 -48.84 -20.28
CA LYS A 222 -11.65 -50.27 -20.15
C LYS A 222 -10.46 -51.19 -20.45
N ASP A 223 -9.37 -50.66 -21.00
CA ASP A 223 -8.23 -51.45 -21.49
C ASP A 223 -6.95 -51.06 -20.72
N PRO A 224 -6.55 -51.85 -19.70
CA PRO A 224 -5.36 -51.56 -18.90
C PRO A 224 -4.05 -51.51 -19.70
N GLU A 225 -3.93 -52.33 -20.76
CA GLU A 225 -2.73 -52.32 -21.61
C GLU A 225 -2.64 -51.01 -22.41
N LEU A 226 -3.78 -50.53 -22.91
CA LEU A 226 -3.85 -49.25 -23.61
C LEU A 226 -3.58 -48.07 -22.66
N GLN A 227 -4.03 -48.14 -21.40
CA GLN A 227 -3.71 -47.13 -20.39
C GLN A 227 -2.21 -47.02 -20.15
N GLN A 228 -1.55 -48.17 -19.94
CA GLN A 228 -0.12 -48.21 -19.71
C GLN A 228 0.66 -47.68 -20.92
N LEU A 229 0.26 -48.07 -22.14
CA LEU A 229 0.87 -47.58 -23.36
C LEU A 229 0.72 -46.05 -23.54
N VAL A 230 -0.46 -45.50 -23.25
CA VAL A 230 -0.71 -44.04 -23.29
C VAL A 230 0.23 -43.32 -22.33
N VAL A 231 0.33 -43.79 -21.08
CA VAL A 231 1.20 -43.19 -20.06
C VAL A 231 2.67 -43.24 -20.49
N GLU A 232 3.17 -44.40 -20.91
CA GLU A 232 4.57 -44.57 -21.31
C GLU A 232 4.92 -43.71 -22.51
N LYS A 233 4.02 -43.62 -23.50
CA LYS A 233 4.26 -42.84 -24.72
C LYS A 233 4.23 -41.33 -24.47
N ILE A 234 3.30 -40.84 -23.64
CA ILE A 234 3.27 -39.42 -23.27
C ILE A 234 4.54 -39.08 -22.49
N VAL A 235 4.93 -39.89 -21.50
CA VAL A 235 6.14 -39.63 -20.70
C VAL A 235 7.39 -39.56 -21.59
N ALA A 236 7.53 -40.47 -22.55
CA ALA A 236 8.68 -40.49 -23.47
C ALA A 236 8.73 -39.28 -24.43
N THR A 237 7.61 -38.61 -24.70
CA THR A 237 7.50 -37.53 -25.71
C THR A 237 7.58 -36.12 -25.12
N VAL A 238 7.39 -35.98 -23.81
CA VAL A 238 7.29 -34.68 -23.10
C VAL A 238 8.62 -33.93 -23.01
N GLY A 239 9.76 -34.62 -23.10
CA GLY A 239 11.08 -33.97 -23.28
C GLY A 239 11.45 -32.93 -22.22
N GLY A 240 10.97 -33.08 -20.98
CA GLY A 240 11.19 -32.11 -19.89
C GLY A 240 10.21 -30.93 -19.84
N MET A 241 9.28 -30.80 -20.79
CA MET A 241 8.28 -29.73 -20.87
C MET A 241 6.90 -30.22 -20.42
N PHE A 242 6.57 -30.09 -19.13
CA PHE A 242 5.33 -30.61 -18.54
C PHE A 242 4.06 -30.18 -19.29
N LEU A 243 4.04 -28.98 -19.88
CA LEU A 243 2.92 -28.49 -20.66
C LEU A 243 2.53 -29.42 -21.83
N LEU A 244 3.50 -30.07 -22.48
CA LEU A 244 3.23 -31.04 -23.54
C LEU A 244 2.42 -32.23 -23.04
N ALA A 245 2.64 -32.66 -21.78
CA ALA A 245 1.90 -33.78 -21.20
C ALA A 245 0.40 -33.47 -21.14
N ARG A 246 0.06 -32.22 -20.80
CA ARG A 246 -1.30 -31.73 -20.79
C ARG A 246 -1.90 -31.66 -22.20
N LEU A 247 -1.18 -31.02 -23.14
CA LEU A 247 -1.65 -30.89 -24.53
C LEU A 247 -1.86 -32.25 -25.21
N TYR A 248 -0.95 -33.21 -25.00
CA TYR A 248 -1.06 -34.57 -25.52
C TYR A 248 -2.18 -35.38 -24.86
N THR A 249 -2.42 -35.16 -23.56
CA THR A 249 -3.59 -35.74 -22.87
C THR A 249 -4.89 -35.22 -23.50
N ASP A 250 -4.99 -33.90 -23.72
CA ASP A 250 -6.18 -33.28 -24.32
C ASP A 250 -6.39 -33.71 -25.79
N LEU A 251 -5.31 -34.05 -26.52
CA LEU A 251 -5.37 -34.60 -27.90
C LEU A 251 -6.03 -35.99 -28.00
N LEU A 252 -6.11 -36.73 -26.90
CA LEU A 252 -6.70 -38.08 -26.87
C LEU A 252 -8.18 -38.08 -26.45
N LEU A 253 -8.72 -36.97 -25.94
CA LEU A 253 -10.08 -36.90 -25.37
C LEU A 253 -11.20 -37.14 -26.40
N ASP A 254 -10.95 -36.83 -27.67
CA ASP A 254 -11.91 -36.98 -28.78
C ASP A 254 -11.78 -38.33 -29.51
N LYS A 255 -10.76 -39.14 -29.20
CA LYS A 255 -10.46 -40.39 -29.93
C LYS A 255 -11.29 -41.56 -29.41
N ARG A 256 -12.43 -41.82 -30.06
CA ARG A 256 -13.41 -42.84 -29.62
C ARG A 256 -13.03 -44.30 -29.88
N THR A 257 -11.97 -44.59 -30.66
CA THR A 257 -11.59 -45.97 -31.03
C THR A 257 -10.11 -46.24 -30.77
N LYS A 258 -9.78 -47.48 -30.37
CA LYS A 258 -8.39 -47.92 -30.10
C LYS A 258 -7.45 -47.63 -31.28
N ALA A 259 -7.90 -47.87 -32.51
CA ALA A 259 -7.12 -47.59 -33.72
C ALA A 259 -6.77 -46.09 -33.88
N LYS A 260 -7.72 -45.18 -33.60
CA LYS A 260 -7.47 -43.73 -33.66
C LYS A 260 -6.55 -43.27 -32.53
N VAL A 261 -6.66 -43.86 -31.34
CA VAL A 261 -5.74 -43.60 -30.21
C VAL A 261 -4.32 -44.00 -30.60
N LEU A 262 -4.12 -45.24 -31.07
CA LEU A 262 -2.79 -45.73 -31.48
C LEU A 262 -2.19 -44.90 -32.62
N ALA A 263 -2.97 -44.57 -33.65
CA ALA A 263 -2.50 -43.72 -34.74
C ALA A 263 -2.09 -42.31 -34.28
N THR A 264 -2.75 -41.77 -33.25
CA THR A 264 -2.39 -40.46 -32.67
C THR A 264 -1.10 -40.59 -31.85
N LEU A 265 -0.96 -41.65 -31.04
CA LEU A 265 0.25 -41.94 -30.27
C LEU A 265 1.49 -42.19 -31.15
N ASP A 266 1.32 -42.83 -32.31
CA ASP A 266 2.40 -43.07 -33.27
C ASP A 266 2.87 -41.77 -33.92
N LYS A 267 1.94 -40.89 -34.29
CA LYS A 267 2.26 -39.53 -34.78
C LYS A 267 3.03 -38.74 -33.73
N LEU A 268 2.61 -38.80 -32.46
CA LEU A 268 3.30 -38.11 -31.36
C LEU A 268 4.75 -38.55 -31.19
N SER A 269 5.10 -39.82 -31.48
CA SER A 269 6.52 -40.25 -31.47
C SER A 269 7.35 -39.87 -32.68
N GLN A 270 6.72 -39.55 -33.81
CA GLN A 270 7.43 -39.19 -35.04
C GLN A 270 7.69 -37.69 -35.14
N THR A 271 6.93 -36.89 -34.39
CA THR A 271 7.01 -35.43 -34.44
C THR A 271 8.16 -34.94 -33.56
N SER A 272 8.91 -33.94 -34.02
CA SER A 272 9.87 -33.21 -33.17
C SER A 272 9.20 -32.69 -31.90
N GLN A 273 9.96 -32.57 -30.80
CA GLN A 273 9.47 -32.10 -29.49
C GLN A 273 9.14 -30.58 -29.49
N SER A 274 8.47 -30.07 -30.53
CA SER A 274 8.17 -28.66 -30.70
C SER A 274 6.82 -28.29 -30.10
N ILE A 275 6.83 -27.35 -29.15
CA ILE A 275 5.63 -26.77 -28.54
C ILE A 275 4.72 -26.09 -29.58
N ASP A 276 5.31 -25.53 -30.64
CA ASP A 276 4.61 -24.81 -31.70
C ASP A 276 3.76 -25.76 -32.56
N GLU A 277 4.23 -26.99 -32.77
CA GLU A 277 3.46 -28.03 -33.47
C GLU A 277 2.28 -28.50 -32.63
N ALA A 278 2.46 -28.66 -31.32
CA ALA A 278 1.38 -29.01 -30.40
C ALA A 278 0.27 -27.93 -30.36
N TYR A 279 0.65 -26.64 -30.38
CA TYR A 279 -0.31 -25.53 -30.50
C TYR A 279 -0.98 -25.50 -31.88
N SER A 280 -0.23 -25.73 -32.96
CA SER A 280 -0.79 -25.80 -34.31
C SER A 280 -1.86 -26.90 -34.42
N GLN A 281 -1.61 -28.08 -33.85
CA GLN A 281 -2.59 -29.17 -33.80
C GLN A 281 -3.79 -28.86 -32.89
N ALA A 282 -3.60 -28.11 -31.80
CA ALA A 282 -4.71 -27.63 -30.98
C ALA A 282 -5.61 -26.65 -31.76
N ILE A 283 -4.99 -25.76 -32.54
CA ILE A 283 -5.67 -24.82 -33.41
C ILE A 283 -6.42 -25.54 -34.54
N GLU A 284 -5.81 -26.52 -35.21
CA GLU A 284 -6.50 -27.31 -36.25
C GLU A 284 -7.74 -28.01 -35.69
N ARG A 285 -7.66 -28.54 -34.46
CA ARG A 285 -8.82 -29.11 -33.76
C ARG A 285 -9.89 -28.07 -33.51
N LEU A 286 -9.49 -26.89 -33.02
CA LEU A 286 -10.39 -25.78 -32.79
C LEU A 286 -11.10 -25.36 -34.09
N ASP A 287 -10.39 -25.31 -35.22
CA ASP A 287 -10.93 -24.95 -36.54
C ASP A 287 -11.82 -26.03 -37.15
N SER A 288 -11.66 -27.29 -36.71
CA SER A 288 -12.50 -28.43 -37.12
C SER A 288 -13.83 -28.55 -36.36
N GLN A 289 -14.04 -27.73 -35.33
CA GLN A 289 -15.31 -27.67 -34.59
C GLN A 289 -16.46 -27.11 -35.44
N PRO A 290 -17.73 -27.32 -35.02
CA PRO A 290 -18.87 -26.65 -35.61
C PRO A 290 -18.66 -25.13 -35.74
N PRO A 291 -19.29 -24.47 -36.73
CA PRO A 291 -19.01 -23.07 -37.05
C PRO A 291 -19.29 -22.11 -35.87
N GLU A 292 -20.31 -22.38 -35.07
CA GLU A 292 -20.67 -21.59 -33.88
C GLU A 292 -19.59 -21.72 -32.79
N ASP A 293 -19.25 -22.94 -32.38
CA ASP A 293 -18.19 -23.23 -31.41
C ASP A 293 -16.85 -22.65 -31.85
N ARG A 294 -16.49 -22.83 -33.12
CA ARG A 294 -15.26 -22.26 -33.69
C ARG A 294 -15.24 -20.74 -33.57
N SER A 295 -16.37 -20.08 -33.84
CA SER A 295 -16.46 -18.62 -33.73
C SER A 295 -16.34 -18.17 -32.27
N LEU A 296 -16.97 -18.87 -31.33
CA LEU A 296 -16.90 -18.61 -29.90
C LEU A 296 -15.47 -18.78 -29.37
N ALA A 297 -14.79 -19.87 -29.74
CA ALA A 297 -13.41 -20.14 -29.37
C ALA A 297 -12.46 -19.01 -29.83
N LYS A 298 -12.61 -18.59 -31.10
CA LYS A 298 -11.78 -17.52 -31.68
C LYS A 298 -12.02 -16.17 -31.01
N ARG A 299 -13.26 -15.86 -30.64
CA ARG A 299 -13.60 -14.62 -29.92
C ARG A 299 -13.07 -14.64 -28.48
N ALA A 300 -13.22 -15.77 -27.78
CA ALA A 300 -12.74 -15.93 -26.40
C ALA A 300 -11.20 -15.83 -26.33
N ILE A 301 -10.48 -16.59 -27.16
CA ILE A 301 -9.01 -16.52 -27.23
C ILE A 301 -8.57 -15.12 -27.70
N GLY A 302 -9.29 -14.52 -28.65
CA GLY A 302 -9.04 -13.16 -29.12
C GLY A 302 -9.05 -12.14 -27.98
N TRP A 303 -10.09 -12.17 -27.14
CA TRP A 303 -10.20 -11.32 -25.94
C TRP A 303 -9.08 -11.61 -24.95
N ILE A 304 -8.82 -12.87 -24.62
CA ILE A 304 -7.76 -13.23 -23.67
C ILE A 304 -6.41 -12.73 -24.15
N VAL A 305 -6.09 -12.86 -25.44
CA VAL A 305 -4.80 -12.45 -26.01
C VAL A 305 -4.68 -10.93 -26.13
N SER A 306 -5.75 -10.24 -26.51
CA SER A 306 -5.72 -8.82 -26.88
C SER A 306 -6.12 -7.88 -25.74
N ALA A 307 -6.64 -8.42 -24.63
CA ALA A 307 -7.04 -7.59 -23.51
C ALA A 307 -5.85 -6.90 -22.83
N GLN A 308 -6.08 -5.64 -22.43
CA GLN A 308 -5.04 -4.77 -21.83
C GLN A 308 -4.73 -5.14 -20.37
N ARG A 309 -5.58 -5.97 -19.76
CA ARG A 309 -5.37 -6.62 -18.47
C ARG A 309 -6.08 -7.98 -18.47
N PRO A 310 -5.75 -8.91 -17.56
CA PRO A 310 -6.53 -10.13 -17.38
C PRO A 310 -8.02 -9.80 -17.13
N LEU A 311 -8.90 -10.53 -17.79
CA LEU A 311 -10.36 -10.39 -17.65
C LEU A 311 -10.88 -11.43 -16.65
N THR A 312 -11.90 -11.06 -15.88
CA THR A 312 -12.64 -12.04 -15.08
C THR A 312 -13.57 -12.88 -15.96
N THR A 313 -14.08 -14.00 -15.44
CA THR A 313 -15.05 -14.82 -16.19
C THR A 313 -16.32 -14.02 -16.48
N GLY A 314 -16.83 -13.25 -15.51
CA GLY A 314 -17.98 -12.38 -15.69
C GLY A 314 -17.76 -11.32 -16.78
N GLU A 315 -16.59 -10.68 -16.80
CA GLU A 315 -16.23 -9.70 -17.82
C GLU A 315 -16.19 -10.32 -19.23
N LEU A 316 -15.53 -11.47 -19.39
CA LEU A 316 -15.43 -12.12 -20.69
C LEU A 316 -16.79 -12.62 -21.19
N ARG A 317 -17.60 -13.20 -20.30
CA ARG A 317 -18.96 -13.68 -20.65
C ARG A 317 -19.80 -12.54 -21.22
N HIS A 318 -19.80 -11.38 -20.55
CA HIS A 318 -20.48 -10.19 -21.05
C HIS A 318 -19.92 -9.75 -22.41
N ALA A 319 -18.59 -9.69 -22.56
CA ALA A 319 -17.94 -9.26 -23.81
C ALA A 319 -18.21 -10.20 -25.01
N LEU A 320 -18.51 -11.48 -24.77
CA LEU A 320 -18.84 -12.45 -25.82
C LEU A 320 -20.32 -12.41 -26.23
N SER A 321 -21.19 -11.95 -25.34
CA SER A 321 -22.64 -11.86 -25.53
C SER A 321 -23.11 -10.53 -26.11
N VAL A 322 -22.24 -9.54 -26.26
CA VAL A 322 -22.60 -8.28 -26.93
C VAL A 322 -22.77 -8.50 -28.43
N VAL A 323 -23.94 -8.16 -28.94
CA VAL A 323 -24.23 -8.12 -30.38
C VAL A 323 -24.20 -6.66 -30.86
N ALA A 324 -23.40 -6.38 -31.88
CA ALA A 324 -23.21 -5.02 -32.39
C ALA A 324 -24.54 -4.39 -32.84
N GLY A 325 -24.83 -3.19 -32.33
CA GLY A 325 -26.01 -2.40 -32.69
C GLY A 325 -27.22 -2.54 -31.76
N GLU A 326 -27.23 -3.51 -30.84
CA GLU A 326 -28.29 -3.67 -29.83
C GLU A 326 -28.24 -2.59 -28.75
N GLY A 327 -29.40 -2.27 -28.17
CA GLY A 327 -29.56 -1.22 -27.14
C GLY A 327 -29.45 -1.72 -25.70
N GLU A 328 -29.49 -3.03 -25.46
CA GLU A 328 -29.39 -3.66 -24.14
C GLU A 328 -28.70 -5.03 -24.25
N LEU A 329 -28.16 -5.52 -23.14
CA LEU A 329 -27.59 -6.86 -23.07
C LEU A 329 -28.70 -7.89 -22.82
N ASN A 330 -28.86 -8.86 -23.72
CA ASN A 330 -29.73 -9.99 -23.47
C ASN A 330 -29.08 -10.95 -22.44
N MET A 331 -29.65 -11.01 -21.24
CA MET A 331 -29.14 -11.87 -20.16
C MET A 331 -29.30 -13.37 -20.47
N ASP A 332 -30.22 -13.74 -21.37
CA ASP A 332 -30.43 -15.13 -21.80
C ASP A 332 -29.36 -15.62 -22.79
N ASP A 333 -28.62 -14.70 -23.43
CA ASP A 333 -27.53 -15.02 -24.38
C ASP A 333 -26.15 -15.08 -23.70
N ILE A 334 -26.10 -15.04 -22.36
CA ILE A 334 -24.84 -15.13 -21.61
C ILE A 334 -24.30 -16.56 -21.63
N VAL A 335 -23.21 -16.76 -22.38
CA VAL A 335 -22.52 -18.05 -22.51
C VAL A 335 -21.97 -18.50 -21.15
N ASP A 336 -22.04 -19.81 -20.87
CA ASP A 336 -21.45 -20.36 -19.66
C ASP A 336 -19.90 -20.39 -19.70
N ALA A 337 -19.28 -20.19 -18.54
CA ALA A 337 -17.83 -20.21 -18.42
C ALA A 337 -17.25 -21.62 -18.74
N GLU A 338 -17.95 -22.68 -18.38
CA GLU A 338 -17.55 -24.06 -18.68
C GLU A 338 -17.58 -24.35 -20.18
N ASP A 339 -18.59 -23.84 -20.89
CA ASP A 339 -18.71 -23.95 -22.34
C ASP A 339 -17.58 -23.22 -23.05
N ILE A 340 -17.21 -22.02 -22.59
CA ILE A 340 -16.06 -21.26 -23.13
C ILE A 340 -14.77 -22.08 -23.00
N VAL A 341 -14.52 -22.69 -21.84
CA VAL A 341 -13.32 -23.52 -21.61
C VAL A 341 -13.35 -24.78 -22.49
N LEU A 342 -14.51 -25.43 -22.62
CA LEU A 342 -14.69 -26.64 -23.42
C LEU A 342 -14.38 -26.38 -24.90
N VAL A 343 -14.96 -25.31 -25.45
CA VAL A 343 -14.85 -24.91 -26.85
C VAL A 343 -13.43 -24.43 -27.21
N CYS A 344 -12.66 -23.96 -26.22
CA CYS A 344 -11.25 -23.59 -26.39
C CYS A 344 -10.28 -24.80 -26.38
N THR A 345 -10.78 -26.05 -26.35
CA THR A 345 -10.00 -27.29 -26.54
C THR A 345 -8.77 -27.46 -25.64
N GLY A 346 -8.85 -26.99 -24.39
CA GLY A 346 -7.77 -27.12 -23.40
C GLY A 346 -6.66 -26.07 -23.53
N LEU A 347 -6.86 -25.02 -24.32
CA LEU A 347 -5.95 -23.86 -24.43
C LEU A 347 -6.23 -22.76 -23.40
N VAL A 348 -7.42 -22.77 -22.81
CA VAL A 348 -7.91 -21.78 -21.84
C VAL A 348 -8.19 -22.47 -20.50
N THR A 349 -7.95 -21.75 -19.42
CA THR A 349 -8.24 -22.16 -18.04
C THR A 349 -8.81 -21.02 -17.23
N ILE A 350 -9.65 -21.37 -16.25
CA ILE A 350 -10.16 -20.45 -15.24
C ILE A 350 -9.39 -20.71 -13.93
N ASP A 351 -8.98 -19.63 -13.26
CA ASP A 351 -8.47 -19.66 -11.90
C ASP A 351 -9.68 -19.48 -10.95
N GLN A 352 -9.88 -20.43 -10.02
CA GLN A 352 -11.16 -20.57 -9.30
C GLN A 352 -11.33 -19.52 -8.20
N GLU A 353 -10.25 -19.15 -7.51
CA GLU A 353 -10.31 -18.16 -6.43
C GLU A 353 -10.22 -16.72 -6.97
N SER A 354 -9.44 -16.48 -8.03
CA SER A 354 -9.31 -15.15 -8.64
C SER A 354 -10.36 -14.81 -9.69
N ASP A 355 -11.17 -15.79 -10.12
CA ASP A 355 -12.16 -15.67 -11.21
C ASP A 355 -11.56 -15.15 -12.53
N VAL A 356 -10.26 -15.30 -12.74
CA VAL A 356 -9.57 -14.83 -13.95
C VAL A 356 -9.55 -15.92 -15.01
N ILE A 357 -9.89 -15.56 -16.25
CA ILE A 357 -9.76 -16.44 -17.41
C ILE A 357 -8.49 -16.13 -18.20
N ARG A 358 -7.66 -17.15 -18.43
CA ARG A 358 -6.37 -17.00 -19.12
C ARG A 358 -5.99 -18.21 -19.96
N LEU A 359 -4.97 -18.02 -20.80
CA LEU A 359 -4.33 -19.12 -21.50
C LEU A 359 -3.62 -20.04 -20.50
N VAL A 360 -3.53 -21.33 -20.85
CA VAL A 360 -2.91 -22.37 -19.99
C VAL A 360 -1.47 -22.03 -19.61
N HIS A 361 -0.76 -21.33 -20.50
CA HIS A 361 0.63 -20.96 -20.27
C HIS A 361 1.02 -19.72 -21.09
N TYR A 362 2.01 -18.96 -20.61
CA TYR A 362 2.52 -17.76 -21.29
C TYR A 362 3.09 -18.06 -22.69
N THR A 363 3.68 -19.24 -22.93
CA THR A 363 4.10 -19.65 -24.29
C THR A 363 2.96 -19.71 -25.30
N ALA A 364 1.73 -19.96 -24.86
CA ALA A 364 0.57 -19.88 -25.75
C ALA A 364 0.30 -18.43 -26.16
N GLN A 365 0.50 -17.47 -25.24
CA GLN A 365 0.38 -16.04 -25.55
C GLN A 365 1.42 -15.63 -26.60
N GLU A 366 2.68 -16.03 -26.46
CA GLU A 366 3.75 -15.77 -27.45
C GLU A 366 3.44 -16.41 -28.81
N TYR A 367 2.96 -17.65 -28.81
CA TYR A 367 2.55 -18.34 -30.03
C TYR A 367 1.40 -17.60 -30.72
N PHE A 368 0.33 -17.26 -29.98
CA PHE A 368 -0.81 -16.53 -30.53
C PHE A 368 -0.41 -15.15 -31.00
N GLN A 369 0.47 -14.41 -30.33
CA GLN A 369 0.96 -13.12 -30.81
C GLN A 369 1.66 -13.23 -32.18
N ARG A 370 2.45 -14.29 -32.41
CA ARG A 370 3.12 -14.54 -33.70
C ARG A 370 2.14 -14.94 -34.80
N VAL A 371 1.16 -15.80 -34.48
CA VAL A 371 0.24 -16.41 -35.45
C VAL A 371 -1.06 -15.60 -35.61
N ARG A 372 -1.33 -14.63 -34.73
CA ARG A 372 -2.52 -13.74 -34.72
C ARG A 372 -2.83 -13.12 -36.08
N PRO A 373 -1.86 -12.56 -36.84
CA PRO A 373 -2.16 -11.95 -38.14
C PRO A 373 -2.75 -12.96 -39.15
N ILE A 374 -2.36 -14.23 -39.05
CA ILE A 374 -2.68 -15.29 -40.01
C ILE A 374 -3.92 -16.07 -39.58
N TRP A 375 -4.05 -16.38 -38.28
CA TRP A 375 -5.10 -17.29 -37.79
C TRP A 375 -6.39 -16.59 -37.39
N VAL A 376 -6.29 -15.34 -36.94
CA VAL A 376 -7.40 -14.61 -36.33
C VAL A 376 -7.87 -13.47 -37.24
N GLY A 377 -7.02 -13.01 -38.16
CA GLY A 377 -7.35 -12.05 -39.20
C GLY A 377 -7.39 -10.59 -38.73
N VAL A 378 -7.42 -9.68 -39.70
CA VAL A 378 -7.33 -8.21 -39.56
C VAL A 378 -8.59 -7.57 -38.93
N VAL A 379 -9.67 -8.34 -38.71
CA VAL A 379 -11.02 -7.82 -38.37
C VAL A 379 -11.32 -7.81 -36.85
N GLN A 380 -10.38 -8.21 -35.99
CA GLN A 380 -10.67 -8.34 -34.55
C GLN A 380 -10.57 -7.06 -33.73
N GLU A 381 -9.69 -6.12 -34.09
CA GLU A 381 -9.62 -4.85 -33.34
C GLU A 381 -10.91 -4.02 -33.56
N GLU A 382 -11.47 -4.10 -34.76
CA GLU A 382 -12.83 -3.63 -35.08
C GLU A 382 -13.87 -4.36 -34.22
N TYR A 383 -13.80 -5.68 -34.10
CA TYR A 383 -14.71 -6.45 -33.24
C TYR A 383 -14.62 -6.01 -31.76
N PHE A 384 -13.42 -5.90 -31.18
CA PHE A 384 -13.27 -5.49 -29.77
C PHE A 384 -13.75 -4.07 -29.54
N ALA A 385 -13.40 -3.15 -30.45
CA ALA A 385 -13.86 -1.78 -30.39
C ALA A 385 -15.40 -1.70 -30.53
N SER A 386 -15.99 -2.43 -31.47
CA SER A 386 -17.45 -2.45 -31.67
C SER A 386 -18.20 -3.04 -30.46
N VAL A 387 -17.68 -4.09 -29.83
CA VAL A 387 -18.23 -4.66 -28.59
C VAL A 387 -18.19 -3.63 -27.46
N CYS A 388 -17.03 -3.03 -27.20
CA CYS A 388 -16.92 -2.02 -26.14
C CYS A 388 -17.81 -0.80 -26.41
N LEU A 389 -17.83 -0.29 -27.65
CA LEU A 389 -18.64 0.86 -28.05
C LEU A 389 -20.14 0.56 -27.95
N THR A 390 -20.58 -0.62 -28.37
CA THR A 390 -21.99 -1.04 -28.26
C THR A 390 -22.39 -1.17 -26.80
N TYR A 391 -21.55 -1.84 -25.99
CA TYR A 391 -21.80 -2.00 -24.56
C TYR A 391 -21.93 -0.65 -23.85
N LEU A 392 -21.04 0.31 -24.12
CA LEU A 392 -21.12 1.66 -23.55
C LEU A 392 -22.28 2.50 -24.10
N SER A 393 -22.91 2.07 -25.19
CA SER A 393 -24.01 2.76 -25.85
C SER A 393 -25.39 2.19 -25.52
N PHE A 394 -25.50 1.31 -24.51
CA PHE A 394 -26.79 0.79 -24.07
C PHE A 394 -27.70 1.89 -23.52
N ASP A 395 -28.97 1.81 -23.86
CA ASP A 395 -29.95 2.86 -23.59
C ASP A 395 -30.17 3.04 -22.08
N CYS A 396 -30.04 1.96 -21.30
CA CYS A 396 -30.14 1.96 -19.84
C CYS A 396 -29.09 2.82 -19.11
N PHE A 397 -28.02 3.21 -19.78
CA PHE A 397 -26.95 4.04 -19.21
C PHE A 397 -27.18 5.55 -19.40
N ALA A 398 -28.00 5.96 -20.37
CA ALA A 398 -28.25 7.38 -20.65
C ALA A 398 -28.98 8.08 -19.49
N ASP A 399 -29.93 7.38 -18.86
CA ASP A 399 -30.80 7.91 -17.79
C ASP A 399 -30.10 8.00 -16.41
N GLN A 400 -28.93 7.40 -16.24
CA GLN A 400 -28.24 7.30 -14.94
C GLN A 400 -27.34 8.51 -14.62
N THR A 401 -27.34 9.54 -15.47
CA THR A 401 -26.35 10.63 -15.48
C THR A 401 -26.64 11.80 -14.51
N GLY A 402 -27.64 11.67 -13.63
CA GLY A 402 -28.13 12.77 -12.79
C GLY A 402 -28.11 12.56 -11.26
N THR A 403 -27.77 11.38 -10.77
CA THR A 403 -27.82 11.07 -9.33
C THR A 403 -26.47 10.61 -8.82
N SER A 404 -26.15 10.94 -7.56
CA SER A 404 -25.09 10.32 -6.75
C SER A 404 -25.27 8.81 -6.53
N GLY A 405 -26.02 8.14 -7.40
CA GLY A 405 -26.43 6.74 -7.34
C GLY A 405 -25.32 5.81 -7.79
N GLU A 406 -25.34 4.61 -7.22
CA GLU A 406 -24.41 3.54 -7.52
C GLU A 406 -24.42 3.18 -9.01
N LEU A 407 -23.24 3.21 -9.66
CA LEU A 407 -23.08 2.62 -10.99
C LEU A 407 -23.43 1.12 -10.93
N PRO A 408 -24.14 0.56 -11.93
CA PRO A 408 -24.63 -0.83 -11.93
C PRO A 408 -23.52 -1.84 -12.24
N MET A 409 -22.31 -1.64 -11.71
CA MET A 409 -21.12 -2.44 -11.95
C MET A 409 -21.31 -3.92 -11.55
N LYS A 410 -22.13 -4.20 -10.52
CA LYS A 410 -22.47 -5.57 -10.11
C LYS A 410 -23.30 -6.30 -11.18
N LEU A 411 -24.18 -5.59 -11.89
CA LEU A 411 -24.95 -6.17 -13.00
C LEU A 411 -24.17 -6.17 -14.32
N TYR A 412 -23.23 -5.25 -14.48
CA TYR A 412 -22.46 -5.05 -15.72
C TYR A 412 -20.94 -5.12 -15.45
N PRO A 413 -20.38 -6.30 -15.11
CA PRO A 413 -18.96 -6.46 -14.77
C PRO A 413 -17.99 -5.95 -15.84
N PHE A 414 -18.34 -6.07 -17.14
CA PHE A 414 -17.50 -5.61 -18.25
C PHE A 414 -17.42 -4.08 -18.41
N LEU A 415 -18.27 -3.31 -17.72
CA LEU A 415 -18.39 -1.86 -17.88
C LEU A 415 -17.07 -1.12 -17.62
N GLY A 416 -16.37 -1.47 -16.54
CA GLY A 416 -15.10 -0.82 -16.17
C GLY A 416 -14.00 -1.05 -17.20
N TYR A 417 -13.90 -2.27 -17.73
CA TYR A 417 -12.96 -2.59 -18.79
C TYR A 417 -13.32 -1.86 -20.09
N ALA A 418 -14.58 -1.94 -20.53
CA ALA A 418 -15.04 -1.31 -21.76
C ALA A 418 -14.78 0.21 -21.74
N ALA A 419 -15.19 0.89 -20.66
CA ALA A 419 -15.00 2.32 -20.47
C ALA A 419 -13.53 2.76 -20.54
N ARG A 420 -12.63 1.93 -20.03
CA ARG A 420 -11.20 2.23 -19.94
C ARG A 420 -10.43 1.97 -21.24
N TYR A 421 -10.80 0.93 -21.98
CA TYR A 421 -9.94 0.42 -23.08
C TYR A 421 -10.58 0.48 -24.47
N TRP A 422 -11.85 0.88 -24.61
CA TRP A 422 -12.50 0.96 -25.93
C TRP A 422 -11.69 1.81 -26.93
N GLY A 423 -11.17 2.97 -26.49
CA GLY A 423 -10.42 3.88 -27.36
C GLY A 423 -9.06 3.34 -27.78
N VAL A 424 -8.45 2.45 -26.97
CA VAL A 424 -7.22 1.74 -27.32
C VAL A 424 -7.49 0.74 -28.44
N HIS A 425 -8.57 -0.05 -28.33
CA HIS A 425 -9.00 -0.98 -29.38
C HIS A 425 -9.43 -0.26 -30.67
N ALA A 426 -10.01 0.93 -30.54
CA ALA A 426 -10.51 1.75 -31.64
C ALA A 426 -9.41 2.42 -32.47
N ARG A 427 -8.22 2.65 -31.90
CA ARG A 427 -7.19 3.54 -32.48
C ARG A 427 -6.73 3.12 -33.88
N SER A 428 -6.54 1.83 -34.10
CA SER A 428 -6.08 1.24 -35.38
C SER A 428 -7.22 1.00 -36.39
N THR A 429 -8.48 1.05 -35.95
CA THR A 429 -9.66 0.64 -36.74
C THR A 429 -10.76 1.70 -36.76
N GLN A 430 -10.39 2.98 -36.73
CA GLN A 430 -11.31 4.10 -36.57
C GLN A 430 -12.36 4.23 -37.68
N GLU A 431 -12.01 3.91 -38.93
CA GLU A 431 -12.90 4.08 -40.08
C GLU A 431 -14.12 3.14 -40.05
N PRO A 432 -13.96 1.80 -39.91
CA PRO A 432 -15.08 0.87 -39.81
C PRO A 432 -16.02 1.15 -38.62
N ILE A 433 -15.47 1.51 -37.46
CA ILE A 433 -16.24 1.71 -36.22
C ILE A 433 -16.81 3.12 -36.08
N SER A 434 -16.53 4.02 -37.03
CA SER A 434 -16.87 5.44 -36.94
C SER A 434 -18.35 5.68 -36.60
N GLY A 435 -19.27 4.90 -37.19
CA GLY A 435 -20.70 4.98 -36.87
C GLY A 435 -21.03 4.69 -35.40
N LEU A 436 -20.45 3.63 -34.82
CA LEU A 436 -20.64 3.27 -33.42
C LEU A 436 -19.97 4.27 -32.48
N ALA A 437 -18.75 4.70 -32.81
CA ALA A 437 -18.02 5.68 -32.02
C ALA A 437 -18.77 7.03 -31.97
N LEU A 438 -19.34 7.47 -33.09
CA LEU A 438 -20.15 8.68 -33.14
C LEU A 438 -21.46 8.56 -32.36
N ARG A 439 -22.08 7.37 -32.28
CA ARG A 439 -23.27 7.14 -31.44
C ARG A 439 -22.98 7.41 -29.97
N LEU A 440 -21.83 6.94 -29.47
CA LEU A 440 -21.38 7.21 -28.11
C LEU A 440 -20.98 8.69 -27.96
N LEU A 441 -20.07 9.18 -28.80
CA LEU A 441 -19.43 10.49 -28.65
C LEU A 441 -20.34 11.69 -28.89
N LEU A 442 -21.44 11.53 -29.64
CA LEU A 442 -22.41 12.60 -29.84
C LEU A 442 -23.52 12.62 -28.77
N ASN A 443 -23.57 11.60 -27.90
CA ASN A 443 -24.53 11.50 -26.81
C ASN A 443 -23.87 11.92 -25.48
N SER A 444 -24.03 13.19 -25.09
CA SER A 444 -23.38 13.77 -23.90
C SER A 444 -23.61 12.98 -22.59
N PRO A 445 -24.84 12.51 -22.28
CA PRO A 445 -25.07 11.59 -21.16
C PRO A 445 -24.19 10.33 -21.21
N LEU A 446 -24.17 9.61 -22.34
CA LEU A 446 -23.40 8.37 -22.45
C LEU A 446 -21.89 8.61 -22.35
N VAL A 447 -21.37 9.70 -22.91
CA VAL A 447 -19.96 10.08 -22.73
C VAL A 447 -19.66 10.33 -21.25
N SER A 448 -20.48 11.13 -20.56
CA SER A 448 -20.32 11.39 -19.13
C SER A 448 -20.34 10.11 -18.30
N PHE A 449 -21.28 9.19 -18.59
CA PHE A 449 -21.38 7.89 -17.93
C PHE A 449 -20.14 7.03 -18.18
N SER A 450 -19.69 6.91 -19.44
CA SER A 450 -18.50 6.14 -19.81
C SER A 450 -17.24 6.66 -19.11
N VAL A 451 -17.12 7.98 -19.04
CA VAL A 451 -16.04 8.69 -18.35
C VAL A 451 -16.13 8.37 -16.85
N GLN A 452 -17.27 8.56 -16.20
CA GLN A 452 -17.50 8.22 -14.78
C GLN A 452 -17.20 6.74 -14.45
N ALA A 453 -17.62 5.82 -15.31
CA ALA A 453 -17.36 4.38 -15.17
C ALA A 453 -15.86 4.05 -15.24
N ALA A 454 -15.09 4.77 -16.06
CA ALA A 454 -13.64 4.62 -16.11
C ALA A 454 -12.92 5.09 -14.82
N PHE A 455 -13.52 5.99 -14.02
CA PHE A 455 -12.88 6.57 -12.82
C PHE A 455 -13.01 5.72 -11.54
N ARG A 456 -14.08 4.95 -11.36
CA ARG A 456 -14.36 4.28 -10.06
C ARG A 456 -13.42 3.13 -9.71
N ASP A 457 -12.90 2.40 -10.68
CA ASP A 457 -12.23 1.09 -10.45
C ASP A 457 -10.69 1.17 -10.27
N SER A 458 -10.15 2.32 -9.87
CA SER A 458 -8.71 2.54 -10.06
C SER A 458 -7.84 2.40 -8.79
N GLY A 459 -7.45 1.15 -8.51
CA GLY A 459 -6.09 0.83 -8.07
C GLY A 459 -5.04 1.33 -9.08
N ALA A 460 -3.83 1.61 -8.60
CA ALA A 460 -2.76 2.26 -9.36
C ALA A 460 -2.45 1.58 -10.72
N GLY A 461 -2.51 2.33 -11.82
CA GLY A 461 -2.09 1.91 -13.17
C GLY A 461 -2.16 3.11 -14.14
N TRP A 462 -1.48 3.06 -15.29
CA TRP A 462 -1.14 4.17 -16.23
C TRP A 462 -2.12 5.36 -16.41
N MET A 463 -3.43 5.16 -16.25
CA MET A 463 -4.42 6.25 -16.19
C MET A 463 -4.38 7.07 -14.90
N ALA A 464 -3.63 6.63 -13.89
CA ALA A 464 -3.57 7.21 -12.55
C ALA A 464 -2.86 8.55 -12.49
N ARG A 465 -1.92 8.79 -13.39
CA ARG A 465 -1.25 10.09 -13.55
C ARG A 465 -2.14 11.07 -14.33
N SER A 466 -2.92 10.60 -15.31
CA SER A 466 -3.89 11.39 -16.08
C SER A 466 -5.23 11.68 -15.35
N ARG A 467 -5.39 11.20 -14.09
CA ARG A 467 -6.61 11.25 -13.23
C ARG A 467 -7.17 12.65 -12.94
N ARG A 468 -6.55 13.74 -13.39
CA ARG A 468 -6.94 15.12 -13.04
C ARG A 468 -7.66 15.91 -14.16
N GLY A 469 -7.87 15.34 -15.34
CA GLY A 469 -8.38 16.09 -16.50
C GLY A 469 -9.88 15.94 -16.79
N LEU A 470 -10.34 14.73 -17.12
CA LEU A 470 -11.69 14.52 -17.66
C LEU A 470 -12.75 14.58 -16.54
N ASP A 471 -13.37 15.75 -16.37
CA ASP A 471 -14.52 15.94 -15.49
C ASP A 471 -15.81 15.44 -16.19
N PRO A 472 -16.55 14.47 -15.63
CA PRO A 472 -17.83 14.00 -16.19
C PRO A 472 -18.84 15.14 -16.42
N GLY A 473 -18.73 16.24 -15.67
CA GLY A 473 -19.59 17.41 -15.83
C GLY A 473 -19.08 18.51 -16.78
N ALA A 474 -18.05 18.24 -17.59
CA ALA A 474 -17.54 19.17 -18.58
C ALA A 474 -18.42 19.22 -19.84
N THR A 475 -18.68 20.43 -20.36
CA THR A 475 -19.29 20.63 -21.67
C THR A 475 -18.31 20.25 -22.77
N ASN A 476 -18.76 19.54 -23.82
CA ASN A 476 -17.94 19.05 -24.94
C ASN A 476 -16.88 18.00 -24.55
N LEU A 477 -17.17 17.16 -23.56
CA LEU A 477 -16.30 16.06 -23.10
C LEU A 477 -15.89 15.09 -24.23
N ASN A 478 -16.68 14.98 -25.29
CA ASN A 478 -16.39 14.14 -26.44
C ASN A 478 -15.06 14.48 -27.14
N ILE A 479 -14.73 15.77 -27.29
CA ILE A 479 -13.48 16.18 -27.96
C ILE A 479 -12.25 15.86 -27.12
N HIS A 480 -12.34 16.02 -25.79
CA HIS A 480 -11.27 15.67 -24.87
C HIS A 480 -11.05 14.16 -24.82
N VAL A 481 -12.12 13.37 -24.84
CA VAL A 481 -12.04 11.89 -24.89
C VAL A 481 -11.40 11.42 -26.19
N MET A 482 -11.79 11.99 -27.34
CA MET A 482 -11.15 11.67 -28.62
C MET A 482 -9.66 12.03 -28.63
N ALA A 483 -9.30 13.17 -28.04
CA ALA A 483 -7.92 13.61 -27.91
C ALA A 483 -7.10 12.70 -27.00
N ALA A 484 -7.66 12.28 -25.86
CA ALA A 484 -6.99 11.39 -24.91
C ALA A 484 -6.76 9.98 -25.46
N PHE A 485 -7.64 9.47 -26.34
CA PHE A 485 -7.49 8.15 -26.96
C PHE A 485 -6.70 8.14 -28.27
N GLY A 486 -6.51 9.30 -28.91
CA GLY A 486 -5.78 9.41 -30.18
C GLY A 486 -6.67 9.16 -31.41
N LEU A 487 -7.95 9.54 -31.35
CA LEU A 487 -8.95 9.23 -32.40
C LEU A 487 -9.02 10.33 -33.47
N ASN A 488 -7.95 10.52 -34.24
CA ASN A 488 -7.82 11.58 -35.25
C ASN A 488 -8.87 11.50 -36.37
N PHE A 489 -9.17 10.31 -36.91
CA PHE A 489 -10.16 10.16 -37.99
C PHE A 489 -11.57 10.49 -37.51
N ILE A 490 -11.95 10.02 -36.32
CA ILE A 490 -13.27 10.32 -35.74
C ILE A 490 -13.35 11.80 -35.36
N MET A 491 -12.27 12.39 -34.85
CA MET A 491 -12.18 13.81 -34.55
C MET A 491 -12.37 14.67 -35.80
N ASP A 492 -11.77 14.30 -36.93
CA ASP A 492 -11.98 14.96 -38.23
C ASP A 492 -13.46 14.92 -38.66
N GLN A 493 -14.11 13.76 -38.52
CA GLN A 493 -15.54 13.62 -38.83
C GLN A 493 -16.44 14.47 -37.92
N VAL A 494 -16.11 14.59 -36.64
CA VAL A 494 -16.87 15.47 -35.73
C VAL A 494 -16.65 16.94 -36.09
N THR A 495 -15.40 17.31 -36.39
CA THR A 495 -15.02 18.68 -36.79
C THR A 495 -15.72 19.12 -38.07
N THR A 496 -15.78 18.25 -39.09
CA THR A 496 -16.51 18.54 -40.33
C THR A 496 -18.02 18.70 -40.13
N ARG A 497 -18.61 18.05 -39.11
CA ARG A 497 -20.05 18.15 -38.78
C ARG A 497 -20.41 19.32 -37.88
N GLN A 498 -19.60 19.60 -36.87
CA GLN A 498 -19.88 20.58 -35.80
C GLN A 498 -19.09 21.90 -35.96
N GLY A 499 -18.13 21.96 -36.89
CA GLY A 499 -17.25 23.10 -37.12
C GLY A 499 -15.99 23.09 -36.23
N THR A 500 -15.04 23.96 -36.53
CA THR A 500 -13.73 24.03 -35.84
C THR A 500 -13.80 24.69 -34.46
N ALA A 501 -14.90 25.37 -34.13
CA ALA A 501 -15.10 26.09 -32.87
C ALA A 501 -15.05 25.17 -31.62
N THR A 502 -15.18 23.85 -31.80
CA THR A 502 -15.13 22.88 -30.70
C THR A 502 -13.71 22.42 -30.35
N LEU A 503 -12.69 22.73 -31.15
CA LEU A 503 -11.33 22.19 -30.98
C LEU A 503 -10.51 22.88 -29.89
N ASP A 504 -10.85 24.11 -29.50
CA ASP A 504 -10.20 24.89 -28.44
C ASP A 504 -10.99 24.92 -27.13
N VAL A 505 -12.01 24.07 -26.98
CA VAL A 505 -12.85 24.09 -25.78
C VAL A 505 -12.06 23.60 -24.57
N ALA A 506 -11.93 24.46 -23.57
CA ALA A 506 -11.33 24.10 -22.30
C ALA A 506 -12.31 23.33 -21.38
N ASP A 507 -11.79 22.32 -20.66
CA ASP A 507 -12.53 21.64 -19.60
C ASP A 507 -12.68 22.51 -18.34
N ARG A 508 -13.25 21.96 -17.25
CA ARG A 508 -13.37 22.68 -15.98
C ARG A 508 -12.03 23.04 -15.35
N ASN A 509 -10.94 22.40 -15.75
CA ASN A 509 -9.59 22.70 -15.27
C ASN A 509 -8.82 23.59 -16.25
N GLY A 510 -9.44 24.07 -17.33
CA GLY A 510 -8.78 24.91 -18.34
C GLY A 510 -8.01 24.12 -19.40
N ARG A 511 -8.06 22.77 -19.40
CA ARG A 511 -7.30 21.94 -20.34
C ARG A 511 -8.02 21.86 -21.69
N THR A 512 -7.29 22.04 -22.77
CA THR A 512 -7.81 21.90 -24.15
C THR A 512 -7.59 20.49 -24.68
N PRO A 513 -8.25 20.08 -25.77
CA PRO A 513 -7.98 18.81 -26.45
C PRO A 513 -6.49 18.64 -26.79
N LEU A 514 -5.80 19.74 -27.14
CA LEU A 514 -4.36 19.74 -27.39
C LEU A 514 -3.56 19.32 -26.15
N SER A 515 -3.94 19.79 -24.95
CA SER A 515 -3.32 19.37 -23.68
C SER A 515 -3.49 17.87 -23.40
N PHE A 516 -4.66 17.29 -23.73
CA PHE A 516 -4.93 15.86 -23.55
C PHE A 516 -4.15 14.99 -24.55
N ALA A 517 -4.12 15.38 -25.83
CA ALA A 517 -3.33 14.70 -26.84
C ALA A 517 -1.83 14.76 -26.52
N ALA A 518 -1.37 15.90 -25.99
CA ALA A 518 0.02 16.11 -25.58
C ALA A 518 0.44 15.23 -24.39
N GLU A 519 -0.42 15.11 -23.37
CA GLU A 519 -0.18 14.24 -22.21
C GLU A 519 -0.04 12.76 -22.59
N HIS A 520 -0.71 12.31 -23.64
CA HIS A 520 -0.77 10.91 -24.05
C HIS A 520 0.07 10.58 -25.30
N GLY A 521 0.75 11.57 -25.89
CA GLY A 521 1.68 11.34 -27.00
C GLY A 521 1.01 11.11 -28.36
N HIS A 522 -0.20 11.61 -28.59
CA HIS A 522 -0.96 11.33 -29.83
C HIS A 522 -0.63 12.33 -30.94
N ASP A 523 0.51 12.14 -31.60
CA ASP A 523 1.07 12.98 -32.67
C ASP A 523 0.10 13.23 -33.85
N ALA A 524 -0.68 12.22 -34.25
CA ALA A 524 -1.68 12.35 -35.32
C ALA A 524 -2.83 13.31 -34.95
N VAL A 525 -3.26 13.31 -33.67
CA VAL A 525 -4.25 14.25 -33.17
C VAL A 525 -3.65 15.65 -33.02
N ILE A 526 -2.42 15.76 -32.51
CA ILE A 526 -1.70 17.03 -32.44
C ILE A 526 -1.61 17.68 -33.82
N SER A 527 -1.20 16.92 -34.84
CA SER A 527 -1.09 17.41 -36.22
C SER A 527 -2.43 17.88 -36.79
N LEU A 528 -3.51 17.16 -36.50
CA LEU A 528 -4.87 17.55 -36.91
C LEU A 528 -5.31 18.84 -36.22
N LEU A 529 -5.09 18.97 -34.91
CA LEU A 529 -5.48 20.14 -34.13
C LEU A 529 -4.69 21.38 -34.60
N LEU A 530 -3.36 21.27 -34.72
CA LEU A 530 -2.50 22.37 -35.19
C LEU A 530 -2.84 22.82 -36.62
N GLY A 531 -3.28 21.90 -37.49
CA GLY A 531 -3.77 22.24 -38.83
C GLY A 531 -5.02 23.13 -38.86
N HIS A 532 -5.74 23.25 -37.73
CA HIS A 532 -6.95 24.07 -37.59
C HIS A 532 -6.73 25.38 -36.81
N ASN A 533 -5.48 25.81 -36.61
CA ASN A 533 -5.10 27.05 -35.89
C ASN A 533 -5.62 27.11 -34.44
N VAL A 534 -5.57 25.98 -33.71
CA VAL A 534 -5.83 25.94 -32.27
C VAL A 534 -4.79 26.75 -31.49
N GLU A 535 -5.15 27.23 -30.29
CA GLU A 535 -4.22 27.92 -29.40
C GLU A 535 -3.18 26.94 -28.84
N ILE A 536 -1.94 27.03 -29.35
CA ILE A 536 -0.88 26.05 -29.08
C ILE A 536 -0.39 26.07 -27.63
N ASP A 537 -0.38 27.26 -27.00
CA ASP A 537 0.12 27.48 -25.64
C ASP A 537 -1.02 27.64 -24.62
N ALA A 538 -2.24 27.20 -24.95
CA ALA A 538 -3.41 27.34 -24.08
C ALA A 538 -3.15 26.76 -22.67
N PRO A 539 -3.08 27.60 -21.62
CA PRO A 539 -2.75 27.14 -20.28
C PRO A 539 -3.99 26.62 -19.55
N ASP A 540 -3.80 25.60 -18.73
CA ASP A 540 -4.81 25.19 -17.76
C ASP A 540 -4.95 26.21 -16.60
N ARG A 541 -5.85 25.95 -15.65
CA ARG A 541 -6.05 26.80 -14.46
C ARG A 541 -4.82 26.88 -13.54
N SER A 542 -3.91 25.92 -13.65
CA SER A 542 -2.62 25.95 -12.97
C SER A 542 -1.53 26.62 -13.81
N GLY A 543 -1.85 27.18 -14.98
CA GLY A 543 -0.90 27.80 -15.90
C GLY A 543 -0.14 26.81 -16.79
N ARG A 544 -0.44 25.51 -16.71
CA ARG A 544 0.32 24.47 -17.42
C ARG A 544 -0.18 24.32 -18.86
N GLY A 545 0.71 24.51 -19.83
CA GLY A 545 0.41 24.37 -21.25
C GLY A 545 0.64 22.95 -21.82
N PRO A 546 0.23 22.70 -23.08
CA PRO A 546 0.36 21.39 -23.73
C PRO A 546 1.81 20.88 -23.82
N LEU A 547 2.77 21.76 -24.12
CA LEU A 547 4.18 21.39 -24.20
C LEU A 547 4.72 20.83 -22.87
N SER A 548 4.30 21.39 -21.73
CA SER A 548 4.65 20.88 -20.40
C SER A 548 4.03 19.51 -20.10
N TYR A 549 2.88 19.18 -20.69
CA TYR A 549 2.29 17.84 -20.60
C TYR A 549 3.06 16.83 -21.46
N ALA A 550 3.41 17.18 -22.70
CA ALA A 550 4.23 16.34 -23.57
C ALA A 550 5.61 16.06 -22.98
N ALA A 551 6.25 17.09 -22.41
CA ALA A 551 7.56 16.99 -21.78
C ALA A 551 7.56 16.08 -20.54
N SER A 552 6.52 16.19 -19.69
CA SER A 552 6.33 15.34 -18.52
C SER A 552 5.99 13.88 -18.85
N GLY A 553 5.37 13.64 -20.01
CA GLY A 553 5.02 12.30 -20.48
C GLY A 553 6.13 11.62 -21.29
N GLY A 554 7.26 12.28 -21.54
CA GLY A 554 8.35 11.73 -22.33
C GLY A 554 8.09 11.66 -23.85
N HIS A 555 7.06 12.36 -24.35
CA HIS A 555 6.61 12.24 -25.73
C HIS A 555 7.45 13.08 -26.69
N GLN A 556 8.65 12.60 -27.02
CA GLN A 556 9.64 13.31 -27.85
C GLN A 556 9.05 13.82 -29.18
N THR A 557 8.28 12.98 -29.88
CA THR A 557 7.68 13.34 -31.18
C THR A 557 6.69 14.49 -31.06
N VAL A 558 5.86 14.49 -30.01
CA VAL A 558 4.89 15.55 -29.76
C VAL A 558 5.59 16.84 -29.33
N VAL A 559 6.64 16.76 -28.50
CA VAL A 559 7.48 17.91 -28.16
C VAL A 559 8.05 18.54 -29.43
N GLY A 560 8.64 17.73 -30.32
CA GLY A 560 9.17 18.21 -31.60
C GLY A 560 8.10 18.86 -32.49
N LEU A 561 6.91 18.27 -32.58
CA LEU A 561 5.79 18.84 -33.35
C LEU A 561 5.33 20.19 -32.78
N LEU A 562 5.13 20.29 -31.47
CA LEU A 562 4.71 21.54 -30.83
C LEU A 562 5.75 22.64 -31.03
N LEU A 563 7.03 22.33 -30.83
CA LEU A 563 8.13 23.28 -31.04
C LEU A 563 8.27 23.71 -32.52
N HIS A 564 8.08 22.79 -33.47
CA HIS A 564 8.07 23.09 -34.90
C HIS A 564 6.98 24.09 -35.30
N HIS A 565 5.87 24.09 -34.54
CA HIS A 565 4.75 25.03 -34.69
C HIS A 565 4.86 26.24 -33.74
N ASP A 566 6.08 26.62 -33.35
CA ASP A 566 6.42 27.80 -32.54
C ASP A 566 5.82 27.82 -31.11
N ALA A 567 5.55 26.66 -30.50
CA ALA A 567 5.17 26.58 -29.08
C ALA A 567 6.25 27.21 -28.18
N TYR A 568 5.84 27.94 -27.14
CA TYR A 568 6.78 28.61 -26.26
C TYR A 568 7.47 27.61 -25.30
N ALA A 569 8.74 27.32 -25.59
CA ALA A 569 9.53 26.30 -24.90
C ALA A 569 9.75 26.55 -23.39
N ASP A 570 9.70 27.82 -22.96
CA ASP A 570 9.88 28.25 -21.57
C ASP A 570 8.56 28.67 -20.89
N ALA A 571 7.41 28.22 -21.41
CA ALA A 571 6.11 28.49 -20.80
C ALA A 571 6.10 28.08 -19.33
N ARG A 572 5.78 29.04 -18.44
CA ARG A 572 5.76 28.82 -16.99
C ARG A 572 4.35 28.61 -16.49
N ASP A 573 4.16 27.58 -15.68
CA ASP A 573 2.92 27.41 -14.94
C ASP A 573 2.86 28.33 -13.71
N ALA A 574 1.76 28.28 -12.94
CA ALA A 574 1.56 29.09 -11.73
C ALA A 574 2.60 28.83 -10.64
N GLY A 575 3.27 27.68 -10.70
CA GLY A 575 4.41 27.34 -9.85
C GLY A 575 5.75 27.79 -10.44
N GLY A 576 5.78 28.48 -11.58
CA GLY A 576 7.00 28.91 -12.27
C GLY A 576 7.71 27.79 -13.03
N ARG A 577 7.11 26.61 -13.15
CA ARG A 577 7.77 25.42 -13.72
C ARG A 577 7.67 25.42 -15.25
N THR A 578 8.78 25.13 -15.92
CA THR A 578 8.88 25.04 -17.39
C THR A 578 8.67 23.60 -17.90
N PRO A 579 8.46 23.38 -19.21
CA PRO A 579 8.48 22.03 -19.80
C PRO A 579 9.74 21.24 -19.46
N LEU A 580 10.93 21.87 -19.46
CA LEU A 580 12.18 21.21 -19.09
C LEU A 580 12.20 20.81 -17.61
N TRP A 581 11.65 21.63 -16.71
CA TRP A 581 11.49 21.29 -15.30
C TRP A 581 10.63 20.02 -15.13
N TRP A 582 9.51 19.93 -15.85
CA TRP A 582 8.65 18.75 -15.83
C TRP A 582 9.32 17.50 -16.42
N ALA A 583 10.09 17.65 -17.49
CA ALA A 583 10.85 16.54 -18.07
C ALA A 583 11.91 16.01 -17.10
N ALA A 584 12.61 16.89 -16.37
CA ALA A 584 13.60 16.50 -15.38
C ALA A 584 12.99 15.83 -14.14
N GLN A 585 11.78 16.22 -13.73
CA GLN A 585 11.07 15.62 -12.60
C GLN A 585 10.65 14.16 -12.86
N GLU A 586 10.34 13.81 -14.11
CA GLU A 586 9.83 12.49 -14.51
C GLU A 586 10.86 11.65 -15.31
N ASP A 587 12.14 12.04 -15.30
CA ASP A 587 13.24 11.42 -16.06
C ASP A 587 12.98 11.23 -17.56
N SER A 588 12.31 12.22 -18.17
CA SER A 588 11.93 12.19 -19.59
C SER A 588 13.08 12.69 -20.48
N THR A 589 14.22 11.97 -20.47
CA THR A 589 15.47 12.35 -21.15
C THR A 589 15.30 12.62 -22.65
N ALA A 590 14.51 11.80 -23.35
CA ALA A 590 14.24 11.98 -24.78
C ALA A 590 13.51 13.30 -25.08
N ALA A 591 12.48 13.63 -24.28
CA ALA A 591 11.75 14.89 -24.42
C ALA A 591 12.60 16.10 -24.02
N ALA A 592 13.39 16.00 -22.95
CA ALA A 592 14.35 17.03 -22.56
C ALA A 592 15.38 17.30 -23.67
N LYS A 593 15.89 16.24 -24.31
CA LYS A 593 16.85 16.38 -25.42
C LYS A 593 16.24 17.15 -26.60
N GLU A 594 14.99 16.88 -26.94
CA GLU A 594 14.28 17.61 -28.00
C GLU A 594 14.08 19.09 -27.65
N LEU A 595 13.66 19.39 -26.41
CA LEU A 595 13.53 20.77 -25.91
C LEU A 595 14.87 21.52 -26.04
N LEU A 596 15.95 20.92 -25.56
CA LEU A 596 17.28 21.55 -25.55
C LEU A 596 17.85 21.76 -26.96
N ASN A 597 17.59 20.83 -27.89
CA ASN A 597 18.02 20.96 -29.29
C ASN A 597 17.37 22.15 -30.02
N HIS A 598 16.20 22.61 -29.57
CA HIS A 598 15.49 23.75 -30.16
C HIS A 598 16.16 25.12 -29.87
N GLY A 599 17.18 25.16 -29.00
CA GLY A 599 18.13 26.28 -28.86
C GLY A 599 17.60 27.54 -28.17
N ARG A 600 16.42 27.49 -27.54
CA ARG A 600 15.77 28.60 -26.82
C ARG A 600 15.08 28.11 -25.54
N VAL A 601 15.83 27.46 -24.65
CA VAL A 601 15.31 26.96 -23.38
C VAL A 601 16.21 27.44 -22.24
N ASP A 602 15.60 28.04 -21.22
CA ASP A 602 16.28 28.42 -19.99
C ASP A 602 16.53 27.18 -19.13
N THR A 603 17.75 26.65 -19.22
CA THR A 603 18.19 25.47 -18.46
C THR A 603 18.23 25.70 -16.95
N ASN A 604 18.24 26.95 -16.51
CA ASN A 604 18.29 27.34 -15.10
C ASN A 604 16.93 27.81 -14.57
N ALA A 605 15.85 27.61 -15.33
CA ALA A 605 14.52 28.03 -14.92
C ALA A 605 14.09 27.32 -13.61
N ALA A 606 14.06 28.09 -12.53
CA ALA A 606 13.66 27.62 -11.21
C ALA A 606 12.16 27.78 -10.98
N ASP A 607 11.58 26.85 -10.22
CA ASP A 607 10.22 27.00 -9.73
C ASP A 607 10.11 28.11 -8.66
N THR A 608 8.89 28.57 -8.40
CA THR A 608 8.60 29.70 -7.51
C THR A 608 8.42 29.33 -6.05
N TRP A 609 8.28 28.04 -5.70
CA TRP A 609 7.97 27.61 -4.34
C TRP A 609 9.23 27.21 -3.57
N ALA A 610 10.14 26.49 -4.22
CA ALA A 610 11.38 26.01 -3.66
C ALA A 610 12.60 26.52 -4.41
N GLY A 611 12.46 27.12 -5.59
CA GLY A 611 13.62 27.59 -6.35
C GLY A 611 14.43 26.47 -7.00
N GLN A 612 13.84 25.29 -7.22
CA GLN A 612 14.52 24.15 -7.82
C GLN A 612 14.57 24.28 -9.34
N THR A 613 15.77 24.12 -9.89
CA THR A 613 16.03 24.02 -11.34
C THR A 613 15.91 22.56 -11.82
N PRO A 614 15.84 22.30 -13.15
CA PRO A 614 15.87 20.94 -13.70
C PRO A 614 17.04 20.09 -13.18
N LEU A 615 18.22 20.69 -12.97
CA LEU A 615 19.39 19.98 -12.44
C LEU A 615 19.20 19.51 -11.00
N HIS A 616 18.52 20.31 -10.15
CA HIS A 616 18.20 19.90 -8.78
C HIS A 616 17.31 18.65 -8.76
N LEU A 617 16.28 18.62 -9.63
CA LEU A 617 15.36 17.48 -9.73
C LEU A 617 16.07 16.22 -10.23
N ALA A 618 16.89 16.36 -11.28
CA ALA A 618 17.67 15.25 -11.83
C ALA A 618 18.67 14.69 -10.79
N ALA A 619 19.34 15.58 -10.05
CA ALA A 619 20.28 15.18 -9.00
C ALA A 619 19.58 14.53 -7.80
N ARG A 620 18.41 15.03 -7.40
CA ARG A 620 17.58 14.43 -6.33
C ARG A 620 17.02 13.06 -6.72
N GLY A 621 16.60 12.92 -7.98
CA GLY A 621 15.99 11.70 -8.52
C GLY A 621 16.98 10.58 -8.87
N GLY A 622 18.29 10.86 -8.93
CA GLY A 622 19.29 9.88 -9.35
C GLY A 622 19.38 9.71 -10.87
N PHE A 623 18.87 10.66 -11.65
CA PHE A 623 18.75 10.58 -13.11
C PHE A 623 20.04 10.97 -13.82
N LYS A 624 21.01 10.04 -13.83
CA LYS A 624 22.35 10.27 -14.39
C LYS A 624 22.34 10.77 -15.83
N GLU A 625 21.59 10.12 -16.73
CA GLU A 625 21.53 10.52 -18.14
C GLU A 625 20.95 11.92 -18.32
N MET A 626 19.94 12.29 -17.52
CA MET A 626 19.38 13.65 -17.50
C MET A 626 20.41 14.67 -16.99
N VAL A 627 21.17 14.34 -15.94
CA VAL A 627 22.26 15.19 -15.45
C VAL A 627 23.31 15.42 -16.53
N GLU A 628 23.79 14.37 -17.18
CA GLU A 628 24.77 14.47 -18.27
C GLU A 628 24.24 15.30 -19.44
N LEU A 629 22.97 15.12 -19.81
CA LEU A 629 22.30 15.89 -20.87
C LEU A 629 22.22 17.39 -20.53
N LEU A 630 21.84 17.73 -19.29
CA LEU A 630 21.75 19.11 -18.82
C LEU A 630 23.14 19.75 -18.76
N LEU A 631 24.12 19.05 -18.20
CA LEU A 631 25.51 19.53 -18.08
C LEU A 631 26.19 19.72 -19.43
N GLY A 632 25.72 19.02 -20.47
CA GLY A 632 26.14 19.25 -21.86
C GLY A 632 25.71 20.60 -22.44
N GLN A 633 24.82 21.34 -21.77
CA GLN A 633 24.34 22.65 -22.22
C GLN A 633 25.23 23.78 -21.68
N SER A 634 25.79 24.58 -22.59
CA SER A 634 26.72 25.67 -22.24
C SER A 634 26.11 26.78 -21.39
N ALA A 635 24.78 26.93 -21.39
CA ALA A 635 24.07 27.96 -20.63
C ALA A 635 23.69 27.52 -19.20
N LEU A 636 23.86 26.24 -18.84
CA LEU A 636 23.54 25.74 -17.51
C LEU A 636 24.54 26.26 -16.46
N ASP A 637 24.02 26.73 -15.34
CA ASP A 637 24.80 27.04 -14.13
C ASP A 637 24.58 25.91 -13.09
N PRO A 638 25.58 25.03 -12.87
CA PRO A 638 25.45 23.93 -11.93
C PRO A 638 25.53 24.35 -10.45
N GLY A 639 25.93 25.60 -10.17
CA GLY A 639 26.07 26.17 -8.83
C GLY A 639 24.83 26.89 -8.31
N VAL A 640 23.73 26.92 -9.08
CA VAL A 640 22.47 27.52 -8.64
C VAL A 640 22.01 26.84 -7.35
N SER A 641 21.58 27.64 -6.38
CA SER A 641 20.98 27.18 -5.13
C SER A 641 19.48 27.43 -5.14
N ASP A 642 18.75 26.55 -4.49
CA ASP A 642 17.31 26.68 -4.25
C ASP A 642 17.02 27.72 -3.15
N MET A 643 15.75 27.95 -2.81
CA MET A 643 15.34 28.91 -1.77
C MET A 643 15.83 28.53 -0.37
N GLU A 644 16.19 27.27 -0.15
CA GLU A 644 16.82 26.79 1.07
C GLU A 644 18.36 26.84 0.97
N GLY A 645 18.96 27.35 -0.10
CA GLY A 645 20.41 27.42 -0.29
C GLY A 645 21.05 26.10 -0.73
N ARG A 646 20.26 25.09 -1.11
CA ARG A 646 20.75 23.76 -1.50
C ARG A 646 21.07 23.72 -2.98
N THR A 647 22.21 23.13 -3.34
CA THR A 647 22.63 22.92 -4.75
C THR A 647 22.27 21.51 -5.24
N ALA A 648 22.46 21.25 -6.54
CA ALA A 648 22.31 19.89 -7.09
C ALA A 648 23.23 18.87 -6.40
N LEU A 649 24.47 19.28 -6.06
CA LEU A 649 25.41 18.44 -5.33
C LEU A 649 24.95 18.16 -3.89
N TRP A 650 24.26 19.13 -3.24
CA TRP A 650 23.65 18.92 -1.94
C TRP A 650 22.61 17.79 -1.99
N TYR A 651 21.73 17.79 -3.00
CA TYR A 651 20.73 16.71 -3.18
C TYR A 651 21.37 15.36 -3.50
N ALA A 652 22.39 15.32 -4.36
CA ALA A 652 23.13 14.09 -4.63
C ALA A 652 23.80 13.54 -3.35
N GLY A 653 24.32 14.44 -2.50
CA GLY A 653 24.85 14.15 -1.18
C GLY A 653 23.82 13.56 -0.22
N GLU A 654 22.63 14.15 -0.14
CA GLU A 654 21.55 13.71 0.74
C GLU A 654 20.96 12.34 0.36
N GLN A 655 20.92 12.00 -0.93
CA GLN A 655 20.25 10.80 -1.46
C GLN A 655 21.22 9.65 -1.83
N ASP A 656 22.51 9.78 -1.52
CA ASP A 656 23.61 8.85 -1.87
C ASP A 656 23.80 8.57 -3.38
N HIS A 657 23.48 9.54 -4.22
CA HIS A 657 23.67 9.45 -5.68
C HIS A 657 25.12 9.73 -6.07
N HIS A 658 26.02 8.86 -5.61
CA HIS A 658 27.47 9.00 -5.70
C HIS A 658 28.00 9.16 -7.14
N GLU A 659 27.41 8.51 -8.15
CA GLU A 659 27.81 8.73 -9.55
C GLU A 659 27.50 10.15 -10.03
N ILE A 660 26.35 10.71 -9.64
CA ILE A 660 25.98 12.09 -9.94
C ILE A 660 26.89 13.05 -9.16
N ALA A 661 27.15 12.77 -7.88
CA ALA A 661 28.09 13.56 -7.10
C ALA A 661 29.48 13.60 -7.74
N ARG A 662 29.97 12.46 -8.28
CA ARG A 662 31.23 12.39 -9.02
C ARG A 662 31.20 13.31 -10.26
N ILE A 663 30.17 13.20 -11.09
CA ILE A 663 30.02 14.01 -12.30
C ILE A 663 29.98 15.51 -11.94
N LEU A 664 29.22 15.87 -10.91
CA LEU A 664 29.08 17.25 -10.44
C LEU A 664 30.40 17.81 -9.88
N LEU A 665 31.18 17.01 -9.15
CA LEU A 665 32.48 17.41 -8.57
C LEU A 665 33.59 17.59 -9.62
N GLU A 666 33.42 17.06 -10.83
CA GLU A 666 34.33 17.33 -11.95
C GLU A 666 34.20 18.78 -12.47
N ILE A 667 33.15 19.51 -12.06
CA ILE A 667 32.85 20.88 -12.50
C ILE A 667 33.32 21.91 -11.47
N GLU A 668 34.01 22.95 -11.93
CA GLU A 668 34.65 23.95 -11.05
C GLU A 668 33.66 24.88 -10.32
N ALA A 669 32.46 25.12 -10.88
CA ALA A 669 31.48 26.07 -10.35
C ALA A 669 30.27 25.40 -9.67
N VAL A 670 30.42 24.19 -9.14
CA VAL A 670 29.28 23.39 -8.62
C VAL A 670 28.84 23.77 -7.20
N GLY A 671 29.63 24.59 -6.49
CA GLY A 671 29.34 24.97 -5.12
C GLY A 671 29.54 23.82 -4.14
N GLU A 672 30.71 23.19 -4.14
CA GLU A 672 31.07 22.05 -3.28
C GLU A 672 30.92 22.32 -1.78
N ASN A 673 30.97 23.60 -1.38
CA ASN A 673 30.80 24.08 -0.01
C ASN A 673 29.59 25.01 0.16
N ALA A 674 28.65 25.00 -0.79
CA ALA A 674 27.42 25.78 -0.67
C ALA A 674 26.65 25.38 0.59
N LYS A 675 26.11 26.37 1.29
CA LYS A 675 25.42 26.18 2.57
C LYS A 675 23.93 26.41 2.39
N ASP A 676 23.15 25.50 2.94
CA ASP A 676 21.71 25.69 3.07
C ASP A 676 21.36 26.72 4.17
N ILE A 677 20.06 26.96 4.40
CA ILE A 677 19.54 27.86 5.44
C ILE A 677 19.92 27.43 6.86
N TYR A 678 20.27 26.16 7.06
CA TYR A 678 20.77 25.63 8.32
C TYR A 678 22.30 25.66 8.38
N GLY A 679 22.98 26.15 7.35
CA GLY A 679 24.44 26.19 7.26
C GLY A 679 25.09 24.86 6.86
N GLN A 680 24.32 23.86 6.44
CA GLN A 680 24.81 22.54 6.06
C GLN A 680 25.36 22.53 4.63
N THR A 681 26.54 21.93 4.46
CA THR A 681 27.17 21.66 3.15
C THR A 681 26.70 20.33 2.57
N PRO A 682 26.98 20.02 1.27
CA PRO A 682 26.72 18.70 0.71
C PRO A 682 27.35 17.55 1.52
N LEU A 683 28.54 17.76 2.08
CA LEU A 683 29.19 16.78 2.96
C LEU A 683 28.45 16.64 4.29
N ALA A 684 27.99 17.73 4.89
CA ALA A 684 27.18 17.69 6.12
C ALA A 684 25.85 16.96 5.89
N ALA A 685 25.20 17.19 4.76
CA ALA A 685 23.97 16.49 4.36
C ALA A 685 24.21 14.99 4.21
N ALA A 686 25.23 14.58 3.43
CA ALA A 686 25.62 13.18 3.25
C ALA A 686 25.98 12.50 4.59
N ALA A 687 26.71 13.21 5.46
CA ALA A 687 27.12 12.71 6.76
C ALA A 687 25.94 12.53 7.73
N SER A 688 24.96 13.46 7.72
CA SER A 688 23.75 13.37 8.55
C SER A 688 22.80 12.23 8.14
N ARG A 689 22.85 11.83 6.86
CA ARG A 689 22.04 10.74 6.30
C ARG A 689 22.74 9.37 6.36
N GLY A 690 24.05 9.34 6.59
CA GLY A 690 24.83 8.10 6.68
C GLY A 690 25.32 7.59 5.32
N ASN A 691 25.42 8.47 4.32
CA ASN A 691 25.67 8.13 2.92
C ASN A 691 27.16 7.90 2.67
N THR A 692 27.65 6.70 3.01
CA THR A 692 29.08 6.35 3.05
C THR A 692 29.80 6.50 1.72
N THR A 693 29.14 6.17 0.60
CA THR A 693 29.76 6.22 -0.73
C THR A 693 29.98 7.66 -1.16
N THR A 694 28.94 8.50 -1.02
CA THR A 694 29.04 9.91 -1.37
C THR A 694 29.95 10.69 -0.43
N VAL A 695 29.97 10.36 0.87
CA VAL A 695 30.96 10.89 1.82
C VAL A 695 32.38 10.56 1.36
N THR A 696 32.65 9.30 0.95
CA THR A 696 33.99 8.92 0.47
C THR A 696 34.41 9.74 -0.74
N LEU A 697 33.52 9.92 -1.72
CA LEU A 697 33.80 10.72 -2.91
C LEU A 697 34.04 12.20 -2.59
N LEU A 698 33.21 12.79 -1.71
CA LEU A 698 33.38 14.18 -1.27
C LEU A 698 34.71 14.38 -0.53
N LEU A 699 35.12 13.42 0.31
CA LEU A 699 36.38 13.49 1.04
C LEU A 699 37.61 13.35 0.15
N GLN A 700 37.51 12.65 -0.99
CA GLN A 700 38.58 12.58 -1.99
C GLN A 700 38.81 13.92 -2.70
N ASN A 701 37.82 14.83 -2.70
CA ASN A 701 37.97 16.16 -3.27
C ASN A 701 38.54 17.14 -2.24
N THR A 702 39.78 17.56 -2.45
CA THR A 702 40.50 18.48 -1.55
C THR A 702 39.84 19.84 -1.35
N ARG A 703 38.95 20.26 -2.27
CA ARG A 703 38.23 21.55 -2.18
C ARG A 703 37.07 21.52 -1.19
N VAL A 704 36.59 20.34 -0.80
CA VAL A 704 35.49 20.20 0.17
C VAL A 704 35.99 20.56 1.56
N ASP A 705 35.27 21.48 2.21
CA ASP A 705 35.47 21.91 3.59
C ASP A 705 34.84 20.90 4.54
N VAL A 706 35.70 20.12 5.19
CA VAL A 706 35.31 19.06 6.12
C VAL A 706 34.97 19.56 7.52
N GLU A 707 35.37 20.78 7.86
CA GLU A 707 35.13 21.41 9.17
C GLU A 707 34.04 22.50 9.10
N SER A 708 33.31 22.55 7.97
CA SER A 708 32.25 23.52 7.77
C SER A 708 31.17 23.38 8.83
N ARG A 709 30.85 24.50 9.48
CA ARG A 709 29.90 24.55 10.59
C ARG A 709 28.51 24.98 10.14
N ASP A 710 27.51 24.28 10.65
CA ASP A 710 26.10 24.63 10.53
C ASP A 710 25.69 25.77 11.48
N MET A 711 24.42 26.17 11.47
CA MET A 711 23.90 27.27 12.28
C MET A 711 23.96 27.02 13.80
N TYR A 712 24.17 25.78 14.22
CA TYR A 712 24.37 25.37 15.62
C TYR A 712 25.87 25.19 15.95
N GLY A 713 26.75 25.39 14.97
CA GLY A 713 28.19 25.21 15.12
C GLY A 713 28.67 23.77 14.93
N ARG A 714 27.81 22.86 14.46
CA ARG A 714 28.12 21.42 14.28
C ARG A 714 28.84 21.19 12.95
N THR A 715 29.83 20.29 12.97
CA THR A 715 30.57 19.83 11.77
C THR A 715 29.91 18.58 11.18
N PRO A 716 30.26 18.15 9.94
CA PRO A 716 29.83 16.87 9.38
C PRO A 716 30.10 15.68 10.30
N LEU A 717 31.23 15.67 11.02
CA LEU A 717 31.56 14.64 12.01
C LEU A 717 30.59 14.65 13.19
N ALA A 718 30.27 15.83 13.73
CA ALA A 718 29.32 15.97 14.83
C ALA A 718 27.91 15.51 14.42
N LEU A 719 27.47 15.83 13.20
CA LEU A 719 26.19 15.37 12.65
C LEU A 719 26.16 13.85 12.47
N ALA A 720 27.20 13.25 11.89
CA ALA A 720 27.29 11.79 11.78
C ALA A 720 27.26 11.10 13.16
N ALA A 721 27.90 11.70 14.16
CA ALA A 721 27.90 11.18 15.52
C ALA A 721 26.55 11.34 16.25
N GLU A 722 25.84 12.45 16.04
CA GLU A 722 24.51 12.73 16.59
C GLU A 722 23.45 11.77 16.05
N TYR A 723 23.51 11.46 14.75
CA TYR A 723 22.56 10.55 14.08
C TYR A 723 22.97 9.07 14.11
N GLY A 724 24.16 8.74 14.61
CA GLY A 724 24.58 7.35 14.87
C GLY A 724 25.28 6.64 13.71
N HIS A 725 25.81 7.37 12.74
CA HIS A 725 26.40 6.83 11.51
C HIS A 725 27.88 6.47 11.68
N ALA A 726 28.15 5.35 12.35
CA ALA A 726 29.51 4.94 12.71
C ALA A 726 30.47 4.74 11.52
N THR A 727 29.98 4.20 10.40
CA THR A 727 30.77 4.01 9.18
C THR A 727 31.24 5.33 8.58
N VAL A 728 30.37 6.34 8.57
CA VAL A 728 30.71 7.71 8.13
C VAL A 728 31.73 8.34 9.08
N VAL A 729 31.57 8.14 10.40
CA VAL A 729 32.54 8.61 11.41
C VAL A 729 33.92 7.98 11.18
N GLU A 730 33.98 6.67 10.94
CA GLU A 730 35.23 5.97 10.61
C GLU A 730 35.83 6.50 9.31
N GLN A 731 35.03 6.74 8.26
CA GLN A 731 35.50 7.29 6.99
C GLN A 731 36.05 8.71 7.12
N LEU A 732 35.36 9.59 7.83
CA LEU A 732 35.81 10.96 8.09
C LEU A 732 37.18 10.94 8.77
N LEU A 733 37.28 10.23 9.91
CA LEU A 733 38.51 10.17 10.70
C LEU A 733 39.68 9.44 10.02
N ALA A 734 39.39 8.47 9.14
CA ALA A 734 40.43 7.72 8.42
C ALA A 734 40.94 8.43 7.16
N THR A 735 40.10 9.23 6.50
CA THR A 735 40.42 9.78 5.16
C THR A 735 41.16 11.11 5.23
N ARG A 736 40.85 11.95 6.23
CA ARG A 736 41.34 13.34 6.31
C ARG A 736 41.83 13.68 7.71
N CYS A 737 43.10 14.03 7.83
CA CYS A 737 43.76 14.36 9.11
C CYS A 737 43.48 15.80 9.59
N ASP A 738 42.86 16.62 8.76
CA ASP A 738 42.39 17.97 9.06
C ASP A 738 41.05 18.00 9.82
N ILE A 739 40.46 16.84 10.10
CA ILE A 739 39.21 16.72 10.87
C ILE A 739 39.48 16.75 12.38
N ASP A 740 38.78 17.65 13.09
CA ASP A 740 38.87 17.78 14.54
C ASP A 740 37.85 16.87 15.24
N ALA A 741 38.35 15.77 15.82
CA ALA A 741 37.51 14.83 16.57
C ALA A 741 36.88 15.41 17.84
N ASP A 742 37.44 16.52 18.36
CA ASP A 742 36.96 17.27 19.52
C ASP A 742 36.29 18.59 19.12
N CYS A 743 35.86 18.71 17.87
CA CYS A 743 35.13 19.87 17.40
C CYS A 743 33.95 20.19 18.32
N ARG A 744 33.81 21.47 18.67
CA ARG A 744 32.80 21.95 19.61
C ARG A 744 31.74 22.77 18.92
N ASP A 745 30.48 22.42 19.13
CA ASP A 745 29.35 23.24 18.71
C ASP A 745 29.16 24.48 19.63
N GLN A 746 28.08 25.24 19.43
CA GLN A 746 27.80 26.45 20.21
C GLN A 746 27.60 26.19 21.72
N ASP A 747 27.19 24.98 22.10
CA ASP A 747 26.98 24.55 23.49
C ASP A 747 28.20 23.80 24.06
N ASN A 748 29.34 23.85 23.36
CA ASN A 748 30.54 23.06 23.62
C ASN A 748 30.32 21.55 23.57
N TRP A 749 29.35 21.05 22.80
CA TRP A 749 29.21 19.62 22.58
C TRP A 749 30.25 19.11 21.59
N THR A 750 30.88 18.00 21.96
CA THR A 750 31.77 17.23 21.08
C THR A 750 30.98 16.11 20.40
N PRO A 751 31.46 15.56 19.26
CA PRO A 751 30.87 14.38 18.63
C PRO A 751 30.69 13.22 19.62
N LEU A 752 31.64 13.05 20.55
CA LEU A 752 31.58 12.02 21.59
C LEU A 752 30.45 12.26 22.60
N LEU A 753 30.18 13.51 22.99
CA LEU A 753 29.04 13.89 23.82
C LEU A 753 27.71 13.57 23.11
N SER A 754 27.60 13.93 21.83
CA SER A 754 26.40 13.66 21.02
C SER A 754 26.14 12.15 20.87
N ALA A 755 27.19 11.37 20.61
CA ALA A 755 27.10 9.91 20.54
C ALA A 755 26.66 9.28 21.88
N ALA A 756 27.21 9.77 23.00
CA ALA A 756 26.87 9.29 24.34
C ALA A 756 25.44 9.65 24.77
N TYR A 757 24.96 10.84 24.40
CA TYR A 757 23.58 11.26 24.63
C TYR A 757 22.58 10.44 23.78
N GLY A 758 22.89 10.27 22.48
CA GLY A 758 22.10 9.48 21.54
C GLY A 758 22.06 7.98 21.87
N GLY A 759 23.09 7.46 22.54
CA GLY A 759 23.24 6.04 22.85
C GLY A 759 23.89 5.23 21.71
N HIS A 760 24.67 5.90 20.86
CA HIS A 760 25.25 5.34 19.64
C HIS A 760 26.55 4.60 19.93
N LYS A 761 26.45 3.38 20.46
CA LYS A 761 27.59 2.54 20.83
C LYS A 761 28.66 2.41 19.72
N PRO A 762 28.32 2.08 18.46
CA PRO A 762 29.33 1.91 17.42
C PRO A 762 30.09 3.21 17.09
N VAL A 763 29.43 4.37 17.17
CA VAL A 763 30.06 5.68 17.00
C VAL A 763 31.03 5.97 18.14
N LEU A 764 30.62 5.71 19.38
CA LEU A 764 31.48 5.83 20.56
C LEU A 764 32.76 5.00 20.41
N GLU A 765 32.63 3.74 20.02
CA GLU A 765 33.79 2.87 19.79
C GLU A 765 34.68 3.41 18.66
N ALA A 766 34.11 3.91 17.57
CA ALA A 766 34.87 4.50 16.46
C ALA A 766 35.67 5.74 16.92
N LEU A 767 35.00 6.72 17.56
CA LEU A 767 35.64 7.94 18.07
C LEU A 767 36.77 7.62 19.09
N LEU A 768 36.53 6.66 19.98
CA LEU A 768 37.52 6.23 20.98
C LEU A 768 38.70 5.46 20.36
N ARG A 769 38.45 4.60 19.36
CA ARG A 769 39.49 3.83 18.67
C ARG A 769 40.51 4.73 17.96
N HIS A 770 40.06 5.82 17.36
CA HIS A 770 40.93 6.78 16.68
C HIS A 770 41.76 7.66 17.65
N GLY A 771 41.52 7.57 18.97
CA GLY A 771 42.36 8.16 20.01
C GLY A 771 42.40 9.70 20.04
N ALA A 772 41.60 10.35 19.20
CA ALA A 772 41.62 11.79 18.99
C ALA A 772 40.54 12.55 19.79
N ALA A 773 39.59 11.85 20.42
CA ALA A 773 38.50 12.48 21.18
C ALA A 773 38.76 12.47 22.70
N ASP A 774 38.62 13.62 23.34
CA ASP A 774 38.69 13.78 24.80
C ASP A 774 37.45 13.19 25.47
N VAL A 775 37.66 12.04 26.13
CA VAL A 775 36.62 11.28 26.86
C VAL A 775 36.02 12.02 28.05
N ASN A 776 36.67 13.09 28.51
CA ASN A 776 36.23 13.91 29.64
C ASN A 776 35.79 15.31 29.22
N ALA A 777 35.71 15.60 27.92
CA ALA A 777 35.27 16.90 27.42
C ALA A 777 33.89 17.25 27.98
N ALA A 778 33.79 18.38 28.66
CA ALA A 778 32.55 18.84 29.26
C ALA A 778 31.86 19.88 28.36
N SER A 779 30.54 19.75 28.22
CA SER A 779 29.72 20.80 27.60
C SER A 779 29.72 22.08 28.43
N GLN A 780 29.13 23.16 27.89
CA GLN A 780 28.98 24.42 28.63
C GLN A 780 28.20 24.24 29.95
N GLY A 781 27.30 23.24 30.03
CA GLY A 781 26.57 22.86 31.23
C GLY A 781 27.32 21.93 32.18
N GLY A 782 28.59 21.64 31.91
CA GLY A 782 29.42 20.73 32.72
C GLY A 782 29.11 19.24 32.53
N LEU A 783 28.37 18.88 31.48
CA LEU A 783 28.04 17.47 31.19
C LEU A 783 29.21 16.80 30.48
N THR A 784 29.68 15.69 31.03
CA THR A 784 30.66 14.78 30.41
C THR A 784 29.94 13.68 29.62
N PRO A 785 30.61 13.00 28.66
CA PRO A 785 30.03 11.86 27.94
C PRO A 785 29.48 10.78 28.88
N LEU A 786 30.17 10.53 29.99
CA LEU A 786 29.73 9.58 31.02
C LEU A 786 28.44 10.05 31.69
N SER A 787 28.35 11.32 32.08
CA SER A 787 27.14 11.89 32.70
C SER A 787 25.94 11.87 31.73
N CYS A 788 26.16 12.14 30.44
CA CYS A 788 25.13 12.08 29.40
C CYS A 788 24.62 10.63 29.21
N ALA A 789 25.52 9.66 29.10
CA ALA A 789 25.15 8.25 28.96
C ALA A 789 24.41 7.72 30.21
N GLN A 790 24.79 8.18 31.42
CA GLN A 790 24.11 7.85 32.67
C GLN A 790 22.72 8.50 32.76
N HIS A 791 22.61 9.79 32.47
CA HIS A 791 21.35 10.54 32.50
C HIS A 791 20.33 9.97 31.50
N SER A 792 20.79 9.61 30.30
CA SER A 792 19.96 9.00 29.25
C SER A 792 19.75 7.48 29.41
N SER A 793 20.18 6.88 30.53
CA SER A 793 20.05 5.44 30.85
C SER A 793 20.63 4.49 29.79
N ARG A 794 21.73 4.88 29.12
CA ARG A 794 22.38 4.13 28.04
C ARG A 794 23.45 3.18 28.59
N LYS A 795 23.02 2.04 29.13
CA LYS A 795 23.89 1.09 29.86
C LYS A 795 25.14 0.64 29.09
N ASP A 796 25.02 0.39 27.80
CA ASP A 796 26.14 -0.08 26.97
C ASP A 796 27.18 1.03 26.72
N CYS A 797 26.73 2.26 26.51
CA CYS A 797 27.61 3.43 26.36
C CYS A 797 28.35 3.73 27.69
N VAL A 798 27.65 3.59 28.82
CA VAL A 798 28.27 3.70 30.15
C VAL A 798 29.34 2.62 30.34
N ALA A 799 29.08 1.38 29.92
CA ALA A 799 30.06 0.29 30.01
C ALA A 799 31.32 0.57 29.16
N ILE A 800 31.15 1.08 27.94
CA ILE A 800 32.26 1.43 27.03
C ILE A 800 33.10 2.59 27.60
N LEU A 801 32.44 3.66 28.06
CA LEU A 801 33.11 4.82 28.63
C LEU A 801 33.85 4.48 29.93
N LEU A 802 33.23 3.70 30.84
CA LEU A 802 33.87 3.23 32.07
C LEU A 802 35.01 2.23 31.83
N GLY A 803 34.99 1.53 30.70
CA GLY A 803 36.07 0.63 30.27
C GLY A 803 37.29 1.35 29.68
N HIS A 804 37.20 2.65 29.41
CA HIS A 804 38.29 3.42 28.82
C HIS A 804 39.30 3.89 29.87
N GLN A 805 40.61 3.72 29.60
CA GLN A 805 41.68 3.91 30.61
C GLN A 805 41.78 5.34 31.18
N ASN A 806 41.31 6.34 30.43
CA ASN A 806 41.45 7.76 30.78
C ASN A 806 40.14 8.41 31.28
N ILE A 807 39.08 7.63 31.53
CA ILE A 807 37.81 8.18 32.00
C ILE A 807 37.92 8.66 33.46
N GLN A 808 37.50 9.89 33.71
CA GLN A 808 37.33 10.41 35.06
C GLN A 808 35.94 10.02 35.54
N ALA A 809 35.84 8.95 36.33
CA ALA A 809 34.59 8.60 36.99
C ALA A 809 34.20 9.73 37.94
N ASP A 810 33.04 10.36 37.70
CA ASP A 810 32.55 11.49 38.48
C ASP A 810 32.51 11.16 39.98
N ASN A 811 33.54 11.60 40.72
CA ASN A 811 33.64 11.52 42.17
C ASN A 811 32.85 12.66 42.84
N ARG A 812 31.66 13.00 42.34
CA ARG A 812 30.73 13.94 42.97
C ARG A 812 29.53 13.21 43.56
N ARG A 813 29.80 12.31 44.50
CA ARG A 813 28.76 11.67 45.31
C ARG A 813 28.40 12.43 46.60
N ASN A 814 28.93 13.62 46.86
CA ASN A 814 28.62 14.40 48.07
C ASN A 814 28.72 15.94 47.88
N SER A 815 27.80 16.54 47.12
CA SER A 815 27.41 17.96 47.33
C SER A 815 26.12 18.43 46.62
N MET A 816 25.36 17.56 45.94
CA MET A 816 24.11 17.95 45.26
C MET A 816 22.87 17.81 46.17
N THR A 817 22.80 18.60 47.25
CA THR A 817 21.54 18.83 47.98
C THR A 817 21.11 20.30 48.05
N GLU A 818 21.88 21.28 47.57
CA GLU A 818 21.50 22.70 47.73
C GLU A 818 21.43 23.56 46.45
N SER A 819 21.65 23.04 45.24
CA SER A 819 21.64 23.84 44.00
C SER A 819 20.59 23.42 42.96
N ARG A 820 19.42 22.92 43.37
CA ARG A 820 18.37 22.43 42.47
C ARG A 820 17.55 23.51 41.73
N GLN A 821 17.90 24.79 41.85
CA GLN A 821 17.17 25.89 41.20
C GLN A 821 17.89 26.50 39.98
N ASP A 822 19.21 26.41 39.87
CA ASP A 822 19.95 27.07 38.77
C ASP A 822 20.26 26.15 37.57
N GLU A 823 20.34 24.83 37.75
CA GLU A 823 20.62 23.88 36.65
C GLU A 823 19.44 23.72 35.67
N ARG A 824 18.21 24.08 36.08
CA ARG A 824 17.03 24.11 35.21
C ARG A 824 17.02 25.26 34.20
N ALA A 825 17.91 26.25 34.36
CA ALA A 825 18.05 27.35 33.41
C ALA A 825 18.97 26.98 32.23
N VAL A 826 19.99 26.15 32.45
CA VAL A 826 20.99 25.78 31.42
C VAL A 826 20.40 24.84 30.36
N PHE A 827 19.47 23.96 30.75
CA PHE A 827 18.78 23.03 29.83
C PHE A 827 17.58 23.63 29.08
N ARG A 828 17.28 24.93 29.26
CA ARG A 828 16.21 25.62 28.51
C ARG A 828 16.69 26.32 27.24
N HIS A 829 18.00 26.35 26.97
CA HIS A 829 18.52 27.07 25.81
C HIS A 829 18.62 26.25 24.51
N THR A 830 18.39 24.94 24.54
CA THR A 830 18.41 24.08 23.33
C THR A 830 17.05 23.53 22.90
N SER A 831 15.96 24.20 23.29
CA SER A 831 14.66 24.00 22.63
C SER A 831 13.80 25.26 22.74
N THR A 832 13.51 25.84 21.56
CA THR A 832 12.52 26.89 21.27
C THR A 832 12.81 28.34 21.72
N GLN A 833 13.42 29.11 20.82
CA GLN A 833 12.94 30.46 20.49
C GLN A 833 12.45 30.51 19.04
N ILE A 834 11.22 30.03 18.83
CA ILE A 834 10.25 30.78 18.02
C ILE A 834 9.03 30.94 18.93
N GLN A 835 8.95 32.05 19.64
CA GLN A 835 7.75 32.88 19.68
C GLN A 835 7.99 34.16 20.50
N HIS A 836 7.62 35.27 19.87
CA HIS A 836 7.57 36.60 20.44
C HIS A 836 6.64 36.69 21.66
N ASN A 837 7.11 37.48 22.63
CA ASN A 837 6.37 38.42 23.47
C ASN A 837 4.87 38.19 23.71
N THR A 838 4.51 38.00 24.98
CA THR A 838 3.63 38.96 25.69
C THR A 838 3.81 38.85 27.21
N ASN A 839 4.13 39.98 27.84
CA ASN A 839 4.16 40.18 29.29
C ASN A 839 2.74 40.23 29.86
N ALA A 840 2.50 39.64 31.04
CA ALA A 840 1.70 40.26 32.12
C ALA A 840 1.71 39.46 33.44
N ALA A 841 2.26 40.12 34.48
CA ALA A 841 1.77 40.24 35.86
C ALA A 841 1.35 39.01 36.72
N ALA A 842 2.01 38.93 37.90
CA ALA A 842 1.48 38.70 39.27
C ALA A 842 0.66 37.40 39.52
N THR A 843 0.68 36.68 40.65
CA THR A 843 0.87 37.03 42.07
C THR A 843 0.96 35.70 42.86
N SER A 844 1.35 35.79 44.13
CA SER A 844 1.41 34.71 45.12
C SER A 844 0.07 34.05 45.51
N CYS A 845 0.18 32.78 45.95
CA CYS A 845 -0.52 32.14 47.08
C CYS A 845 -1.78 31.27 46.82
N SER A 846 -1.69 30.02 47.29
CA SER A 846 -2.73 29.17 47.91
C SER A 846 -4.00 28.76 47.15
N THR A 847 -4.38 27.48 47.33
CA THR A 847 -5.63 26.79 46.95
C THR A 847 -5.86 26.58 45.44
N SER A 848 -5.89 25.29 45.03
CA SER A 848 -6.25 24.87 43.68
C SER A 848 -7.62 25.40 43.29
N PRO A 849 -7.80 26.09 42.14
CA PRO A 849 -9.12 26.47 41.69
C PRO A 849 -9.88 25.19 41.31
N ALA A 850 -11.13 25.07 41.76
CA ALA A 850 -12.02 24.01 41.31
C ALA A 850 -12.15 24.11 39.78
N CYS A 851 -11.82 23.05 39.06
CA CYS A 851 -12.11 22.93 37.63
C CYS A 851 -13.63 23.11 37.44
N ASP A 852 -14.03 24.14 36.71
CA ASP A 852 -15.44 24.38 36.38
C ASP A 852 -15.92 23.32 35.37
N LEU A 853 -16.45 22.22 35.91
CA LEU A 853 -16.92 21.07 35.16
C LEU A 853 -18.01 21.44 34.14
N ASP A 854 -18.88 22.39 34.49
CA ASP A 854 -19.99 22.82 33.63
C ASP A 854 -19.51 23.62 32.43
N ASN A 855 -18.52 24.48 32.65
CA ASN A 855 -17.85 25.20 31.56
C ASN A 855 -17.05 24.24 30.66
N LEU A 856 -16.37 23.24 31.22
CA LEU A 856 -15.64 22.25 30.42
C LEU A 856 -16.56 21.43 29.52
N ILE A 857 -17.68 20.91 30.06
CA ILE A 857 -18.68 20.17 29.28
C ILE A 857 -19.26 21.06 28.17
N SER A 858 -19.56 22.33 28.49
CA SER A 858 -20.11 23.28 27.52
C SER A 858 -19.15 23.56 26.36
N ARG A 859 -17.85 23.75 26.65
CA ARG A 859 -16.81 23.94 25.62
C ARG A 859 -16.64 22.71 24.73
N LEU A 860 -16.66 21.51 25.31
CA LEU A 860 -16.60 20.26 24.54
C LEU A 860 -17.82 20.10 23.61
N LEU A 861 -19.03 20.35 24.11
CA LEU A 861 -20.25 20.28 23.29
C LEU A 861 -20.26 21.32 22.16
N GLN A 862 -19.75 22.54 22.39
CA GLN A 862 -19.61 23.55 21.34
C GLN A 862 -18.57 23.15 20.28
N ALA A 863 -17.44 22.57 20.72
CA ALA A 863 -16.39 22.07 19.82
C ALA A 863 -16.84 20.90 18.91
N GLY A 864 -17.95 20.23 19.25
CA GLY A 864 -18.56 19.20 18.40
C GLY A 864 -19.48 19.75 17.31
N LYS A 865 -19.97 20.98 17.44
CA LYS A 865 -20.95 21.61 16.50
C LYS A 865 -20.30 22.26 15.28
N HIS A 866 -19.01 22.59 15.33
CA HIS A 866 -18.28 23.25 14.25
C HIS A 866 -17.23 22.33 13.61
N ARG A 867 -17.28 22.12 12.28
CA ARG A 867 -16.25 21.38 11.49
C ARG A 867 -14.97 22.21 11.22
N VAL A 868 -14.69 23.27 11.99
CA VAL A 868 -13.64 24.25 11.66
C VAL A 868 -12.41 24.12 12.57
N LYS A 869 -11.22 24.19 11.99
CA LYS A 869 -9.92 24.29 12.70
C LYS A 869 -9.76 25.72 13.27
N PRO A 870 -9.25 25.92 14.50
CA PRO A 870 -8.50 24.97 15.33
C PRO A 870 -9.35 24.13 16.30
N ARG A 871 -8.84 22.93 16.61
CA ARG A 871 -9.44 21.92 17.50
C ARG A 871 -9.32 22.35 18.96
N PHE A 872 -10.42 22.28 19.73
CA PHE A 872 -10.40 22.50 21.18
C PHE A 872 -9.99 21.21 21.91
N LEU A 873 -9.04 21.31 22.85
CA LEU A 873 -8.59 20.22 23.71
C LEU A 873 -8.58 20.69 25.18
N PRO A 874 -9.06 19.85 26.14
CA PRO A 874 -8.94 20.14 27.57
C PRO A 874 -7.47 20.23 28.02
N SER A 875 -7.19 21.09 28.99
CA SER A 875 -5.86 21.23 29.58
C SER A 875 -5.47 20.01 30.43
N ALA A 876 -4.16 19.82 30.66
CA ALA A 876 -3.66 18.69 31.46
C ALA A 876 -4.21 18.69 32.90
N GLU A 877 -4.50 19.86 33.48
CA GLU A 877 -5.09 19.99 34.82
C GLU A 877 -6.56 19.56 34.85
N GLU A 878 -7.33 19.97 33.84
CA GLU A 878 -8.73 19.56 33.68
C GLU A 878 -8.85 18.04 33.47
N ILE A 879 -7.97 17.45 32.66
CA ILE A 879 -7.93 15.99 32.42
C ILE A 879 -7.56 15.25 33.71
N ARG A 880 -6.58 15.74 34.47
CA ARG A 880 -6.22 15.16 35.78
C ARG A 880 -7.40 15.17 36.73
N TYR A 881 -8.10 16.30 36.82
CA TYR A 881 -9.30 16.44 37.63
C TYR A 881 -10.37 15.42 37.22
N LEU A 882 -10.71 15.34 35.93
CA LEU A 882 -11.69 14.38 35.41
C LEU A 882 -11.33 12.93 35.75
N CYS A 883 -10.09 12.51 35.47
CA CYS A 883 -9.65 11.14 35.75
C CYS A 883 -9.65 10.81 37.26
N ILE A 884 -9.34 11.78 38.13
CA ILE A 884 -9.33 11.55 39.58
C ILE A 884 -10.76 11.45 40.13
N GLU A 885 -11.64 12.37 39.78
CA GLU A 885 -13.03 12.38 40.28
C GLU A 885 -13.86 11.24 39.67
N ALA A 886 -13.72 10.98 38.37
CA ALA A 886 -14.42 9.87 37.73
C ALA A 886 -14.05 8.51 38.35
N ARG A 887 -12.78 8.30 38.74
CA ARG A 887 -12.37 7.06 39.45
C ARG A 887 -13.12 6.85 40.75
N LYS A 888 -13.36 7.91 41.53
CA LYS A 888 -14.14 7.82 42.78
C LYS A 888 -15.56 7.35 42.50
N VAL A 889 -16.20 7.97 41.49
CA VAL A 889 -17.56 7.62 41.07
C VAL A 889 -17.61 6.17 40.55
N LEU A 890 -16.74 5.81 39.61
CA LEU A 890 -16.73 4.47 39.00
C LEU A 890 -16.50 3.35 40.01
N LEU A 891 -15.60 3.55 40.98
CA LEU A 891 -15.33 2.58 42.06
C LEU A 891 -16.49 2.46 43.06
N SER A 892 -17.33 3.50 43.20
CA SER A 892 -18.50 3.46 44.08
C SER A 892 -19.69 2.68 43.48
N GLN A 893 -19.71 2.48 42.16
CA GLN A 893 -20.77 1.73 41.48
C GLN A 893 -20.60 0.21 41.65
N PRO A 894 -21.67 -0.59 41.53
CA PRO A 894 -21.55 -2.05 41.48
C PRO A 894 -20.95 -2.54 40.14
N SER A 895 -20.47 -3.78 40.11
CA SER A 895 -20.06 -4.49 38.88
C SER A 895 -20.59 -5.92 38.98
N PRO A 896 -21.54 -6.38 38.12
CA PRO A 896 -22.12 -5.64 37.00
C PRO A 896 -22.97 -4.45 37.48
N LEU A 897 -23.17 -3.47 36.59
CA LEU A 897 -24.09 -2.36 36.86
C LEU A 897 -25.54 -2.87 36.86
N GLU A 898 -26.35 -2.45 37.83
CA GLU A 898 -27.78 -2.78 37.92
C GLU A 898 -28.59 -1.54 37.52
N LEU A 899 -29.25 -1.61 36.36
CA LEU A 899 -29.84 -0.46 35.69
C LEU A 899 -31.35 -0.65 35.51
N THR A 900 -32.10 0.44 35.64
CA THR A 900 -33.55 0.48 35.37
C THR A 900 -33.83 1.18 34.06
N ALA A 901 -34.84 0.71 33.32
CA ALA A 901 -35.37 1.42 32.15
C ALA A 901 -36.27 2.60 32.60
N PRO A 902 -36.43 3.67 31.80
CA PRO A 902 -36.00 3.80 30.41
C PRO A 902 -34.52 4.17 30.27
N ILE A 903 -33.82 3.51 29.33
CA ILE A 903 -32.38 3.74 29.08
C ILE A 903 -32.03 3.55 27.61
N LYS A 904 -31.08 4.35 27.11
CA LYS A 904 -30.53 4.25 25.76
C LYS A 904 -29.19 3.52 25.80
N VAL A 905 -29.05 2.45 25.02
CA VAL A 905 -27.83 1.63 24.93
C VAL A 905 -27.08 1.97 23.64
N CYS A 906 -25.84 2.40 23.80
CA CYS A 906 -24.92 2.80 22.74
C CYS A 906 -23.82 1.75 22.59
N GLY A 907 -23.64 1.23 21.38
CA GLY A 907 -22.62 0.27 21.01
C GLY A 907 -21.25 0.91 20.79
N ASP A 908 -20.50 0.42 19.79
CA ASP A 908 -19.14 0.90 19.52
C ASP A 908 -19.12 2.37 19.01
N LEU A 909 -18.36 3.23 19.69
CA LEU A 909 -18.19 4.64 19.37
C LEU A 909 -16.90 4.95 18.57
N ARG A 910 -15.87 4.10 18.65
CA ARG A 910 -14.52 4.30 18.05
C ARG A 910 -14.03 5.75 18.01
N ALA A 911 -14.15 6.48 19.13
CA ALA A 911 -13.77 7.89 19.24
C ALA A 911 -14.42 8.87 18.23
N ASN A 912 -15.58 8.54 17.64
CA ASN A 912 -16.34 9.42 16.75
C ASN A 912 -17.04 10.55 17.54
N PHE A 913 -16.25 11.55 17.94
CA PHE A 913 -16.72 12.69 18.73
C PHE A 913 -17.89 13.47 18.09
N PRO A 914 -17.90 13.77 16.78
CA PRO A 914 -19.05 14.40 16.13
C PRO A 914 -20.34 13.59 16.26
N ALA A 915 -20.27 12.27 16.08
CA ALA A 915 -21.43 11.39 16.25
C ALA A 915 -21.94 11.40 17.69
N LEU A 916 -21.05 11.39 18.69
CA LEU A 916 -21.43 11.47 20.10
C LEU A 916 -22.16 12.78 20.44
N VAL A 917 -21.69 13.91 19.94
CA VAL A 917 -22.36 15.21 20.18
C VAL A 917 -23.71 15.28 19.46
N ARG A 918 -23.81 14.69 18.26
CA ARG A 918 -25.08 14.57 17.55
C ARG A 918 -26.07 13.66 18.27
N LEU A 919 -25.62 12.55 18.84
CA LEU A 919 -26.44 11.65 19.65
C LEU A 919 -27.11 12.40 20.80
N PHE A 920 -26.37 13.24 21.53
CA PHE A 920 -26.95 14.08 22.58
C PHE A 920 -27.88 15.18 22.05
N THR A 921 -27.67 15.64 20.81
CA THR A 921 -28.55 16.62 20.16
C THR A 921 -29.89 15.98 19.75
N LEU A 922 -29.87 14.72 19.29
CA LEU A 922 -31.06 14.00 18.85
C LEU A 922 -31.87 13.44 20.02
N HIS A 923 -31.21 12.85 21.02
CA HIS A 923 -31.86 12.10 22.10
C HIS A 923 -31.88 12.87 23.44
N GLY A 924 -31.32 14.08 23.50
CA GLY A 924 -31.28 14.92 24.69
C GLY A 924 -30.07 14.69 25.60
N LEU A 925 -29.57 15.74 26.25
CA LEU A 925 -28.47 15.61 27.23
C LEU A 925 -28.98 15.05 28.58
N PRO A 926 -28.17 14.29 29.32
CA PRO A 926 -28.47 13.95 30.71
C PRO A 926 -28.73 15.22 31.55
N PRO A 927 -29.68 15.20 32.50
CA PRO A 927 -30.41 14.04 33.01
C PRO A 927 -31.72 13.72 32.26
N VAL A 928 -32.04 14.41 31.16
CA VAL A 928 -33.29 14.18 30.41
C VAL A 928 -33.36 12.76 29.83
N SER A 929 -32.21 12.24 29.42
CA SER A 929 -32.04 10.87 28.93
C SER A 929 -30.92 10.17 29.70
N SER A 930 -31.13 8.88 29.99
CA SER A 930 -30.13 7.99 30.57
C SER A 930 -29.45 7.16 29.49
N TYR A 931 -28.13 6.98 29.59
CA TYR A 931 -27.29 6.31 28.59
C TYR A 931 -26.41 5.23 29.20
N LEU A 932 -26.33 4.08 28.52
CA LEU A 932 -25.35 3.03 28.75
C LEU A 932 -24.45 2.93 27.51
N PHE A 933 -23.14 3.10 27.69
CA PHE A 933 -22.16 2.91 26.62
C PHE A 933 -21.39 1.60 26.80
N LEU A 934 -21.29 0.79 25.74
CA LEU A 934 -20.70 -0.55 25.78
C LEU A 934 -19.16 -0.60 25.67
N GLY A 935 -18.48 0.55 25.51
CA GLY A 935 -17.02 0.65 25.48
C GLY A 935 -16.46 1.22 24.17
N ASN A 936 -15.14 1.10 23.97
CA ASN A 936 -14.43 1.53 22.76
C ASN A 936 -14.50 3.05 22.51
N TYR A 937 -14.23 3.83 23.56
CA TYR A 937 -14.19 5.29 23.54
C TYR A 937 -12.94 5.85 22.87
N VAL A 938 -11.89 5.04 22.75
CA VAL A 938 -10.56 5.47 22.28
C VAL A 938 -10.16 4.74 21.01
N TYR A 939 -9.93 5.48 19.93
CA TYR A 939 -9.58 4.90 18.63
C TYR A 939 -9.10 5.95 17.60
N ASN A 940 -7.82 5.94 17.24
CA ASN A 940 -7.09 6.71 16.23
C ASN A 940 -7.16 8.26 16.26
N TRP A 941 -8.35 8.87 16.42
CA TRP A 941 -8.59 10.31 16.24
C TRP A 941 -9.75 10.81 17.14
N ARG A 942 -9.57 11.94 17.86
CA ARG A 942 -10.54 12.56 18.81
C ARG A 942 -10.94 11.69 20.02
N SER A 943 -10.01 10.86 20.49
CA SER A 943 -10.21 10.05 21.69
C SER A 943 -10.26 10.91 22.95
N ILE A 944 -9.45 11.98 23.03
CA ILE A 944 -9.38 12.84 24.23
C ILE A 944 -10.71 13.56 24.46
N GLU A 945 -11.28 14.21 23.44
CA GLU A 945 -12.56 14.90 23.59
C GLU A 945 -13.70 13.93 23.89
N THR A 946 -13.72 12.77 23.24
CA THR A 946 -14.73 11.72 23.45
C THR A 946 -14.72 11.24 24.90
N ILE A 947 -13.57 10.80 25.40
CA ILE A 947 -13.48 10.28 26.76
C ILE A 947 -13.66 11.39 27.80
N CYS A 948 -13.12 12.60 27.58
CA CYS A 948 -13.29 13.71 28.50
C CYS A 948 -14.75 14.16 28.62
N LEU A 949 -15.50 14.18 27.51
CA LEU A 949 -16.93 14.50 27.54
C LEU A 949 -17.72 13.44 28.32
N LEU A 950 -17.45 12.15 28.07
CA LEU A 950 -18.11 11.06 28.77
C LEU A 950 -17.77 11.03 30.27
N LEU A 951 -16.51 11.22 30.64
CA LEU A 951 -16.10 11.32 32.05
C LEU A 951 -16.70 12.55 32.72
N GLY A 952 -16.76 13.70 32.03
CA GLY A 952 -17.38 14.90 32.55
C GLY A 952 -18.88 14.71 32.82
N LEU A 953 -19.61 14.15 31.86
CA LEU A 953 -21.03 13.82 32.02
C LEU A 953 -21.24 12.75 33.11
N LYS A 954 -20.33 11.78 33.24
CA LYS A 954 -20.38 10.76 34.30
C LYS A 954 -20.23 11.36 35.70
N ILE A 955 -19.32 12.31 35.88
CA ILE A 955 -19.12 13.00 37.16
C ILE A 955 -20.35 13.85 37.50
N LYS A 956 -20.91 14.55 36.50
CA LYS A 956 -22.07 15.43 36.70
C LYS A 956 -23.38 14.68 36.93
N TYR A 957 -23.58 13.58 36.21
CA TYR A 957 -24.82 12.79 36.22
C TYR A 957 -24.52 11.29 36.43
N PRO A 958 -24.02 10.90 37.61
CA PRO A 958 -23.57 9.53 37.87
C PRO A 958 -24.68 8.48 37.71
N GLU A 959 -25.93 8.86 37.93
CA GLU A 959 -27.12 7.99 37.83
C GLU A 959 -27.77 7.98 36.43
N HIS A 960 -27.24 8.75 35.47
CA HIS A 960 -27.79 8.84 34.10
C HIS A 960 -26.78 8.48 33.02
N VAL A 961 -25.49 8.40 33.33
CA VAL A 961 -24.45 8.01 32.38
C VAL A 961 -23.70 6.81 32.92
N PHE A 962 -23.76 5.70 32.19
CA PHE A 962 -23.15 4.43 32.56
C PHE A 962 -22.15 4.02 31.49
N LEU A 963 -20.94 3.67 31.91
CA LEU A 963 -19.82 3.38 31.03
C LEU A 963 -19.32 1.96 31.32
N LEU A 964 -19.32 1.09 30.32
CA LEU A 964 -18.61 -0.19 30.37
C LEU A 964 -17.20 -0.06 29.78
N ARG A 965 -16.33 -1.01 30.12
CA ARG A 965 -14.97 -1.11 29.58
C ARG A 965 -14.95 -1.92 28.28
N GLY A 966 -14.52 -1.32 27.17
CA GLY A 966 -14.27 -2.04 25.92
C GLY A 966 -12.82 -2.54 25.81
N ARG A 967 -12.53 -3.24 24.70
CA ARG A 967 -11.17 -3.79 24.44
C ARG A 967 -10.14 -2.70 24.22
N HIS A 968 -10.53 -1.55 23.64
CA HIS A 968 -9.62 -0.44 23.39
C HIS A 968 -9.19 0.32 24.66
N GLU A 969 -9.86 0.10 25.79
CA GLU A 969 -9.53 0.66 27.11
C GLU A 969 -8.55 -0.23 27.92
N THR A 970 -7.77 -1.10 27.26
CA THR A 970 -6.60 -1.79 27.84
C THR A 970 -5.33 -0.97 27.63
N ARG A 971 -4.24 -1.27 28.36
CA ARG A 971 -3.00 -0.48 28.28
C ARG A 971 -2.31 -0.67 26.93
N GLU A 972 -2.41 -1.88 26.41
CA GLU A 972 -1.85 -2.33 25.16
C GLU A 972 -2.63 -1.68 24.01
N LEU A 973 -3.96 -1.83 23.98
CA LEU A 973 -4.77 -1.27 22.89
C LEU A 973 -4.96 0.24 22.98
N SER A 974 -5.07 0.86 24.15
CA SER A 974 -5.16 2.34 24.23
C SER A 974 -3.90 3.02 23.72
N ARG A 975 -2.75 2.34 23.77
CA ARG A 975 -1.50 2.78 23.17
C ARG A 975 -1.49 2.56 21.65
N ILE A 976 -1.82 1.34 21.20
CA ILE A 976 -1.87 0.97 19.77
C ILE A 976 -2.93 1.78 18.99
N CYS A 977 -4.08 2.03 19.61
CA CYS A 977 -5.22 2.74 19.03
C CYS A 977 -5.08 4.26 19.18
N GLY A 978 -3.88 4.79 19.46
CA GLY A 978 -3.55 6.20 19.23
C GLY A 978 -3.85 7.19 20.36
N LEU A 979 -4.46 6.79 21.49
CA LEU A 979 -4.73 7.72 22.62
C LEU A 979 -3.42 8.26 23.23
N HIS A 980 -2.40 7.40 23.37
CA HIS A 980 -1.07 7.80 23.85
C HIS A 980 -0.46 8.89 22.95
N ASP A 981 -0.59 8.71 21.63
CA ASP A 981 -0.03 9.62 20.63
C ASP A 981 -0.83 10.89 20.50
N GLU A 982 -2.13 10.82 20.73
CA GLU A 982 -3.01 11.97 20.85
C GLU A 982 -2.63 12.84 22.06
N CYS A 983 -2.32 12.22 23.21
CA CYS A 983 -1.81 12.95 24.37
C CYS A 983 -0.47 13.63 24.08
N LYS A 984 0.43 12.97 23.35
CA LYS A 984 1.74 13.52 22.94
C LYS A 984 1.60 14.69 21.96
N ARG A 985 0.73 14.55 20.94
CA ARG A 985 0.44 15.62 19.97
C ARG A 985 -0.23 16.85 20.58
N ALA A 986 -0.99 16.64 21.66
CA ALA A 986 -1.63 17.70 22.42
C ALA A 986 -0.68 18.39 23.43
N GLU A 987 0.62 18.07 23.41
CA GLU A 987 1.63 18.59 24.34
C GLU A 987 1.27 18.36 25.83
N LEU A 988 0.50 17.32 26.12
CA LEU A 988 0.11 16.96 27.48
C LEU A 988 1.24 16.18 28.17
N ASP A 989 1.39 16.36 29.49
CA ASP A 989 2.39 15.64 30.29
C ASP A 989 2.27 14.12 30.12
N ALA A 990 3.41 13.42 30.08
CA ALA A 990 3.52 11.97 29.94
C ALA A 990 2.74 11.19 31.03
N GLY A 991 2.40 11.85 32.15
CA GLY A 991 1.53 11.30 33.19
C GLY A 991 0.06 11.16 32.81
N VAL A 992 -0.44 11.88 31.80
CA VAL A 992 -1.88 11.95 31.46
C VAL A 992 -2.40 10.63 30.87
N TRP A 993 -1.69 10.00 29.93
CA TRP A 993 -2.07 8.69 29.40
C TRP A 993 -2.08 7.60 30.49
N LYS A 994 -1.13 7.65 31.43
CA LYS A 994 -1.12 6.74 32.59
C LYS A 994 -2.32 6.96 33.50
N LEU A 995 -2.81 8.20 33.61
CA LEU A 995 -4.01 8.52 34.39
C LEU A 995 -5.28 8.02 33.71
N PHE A 996 -5.41 8.14 32.38
CA PHE A 996 -6.52 7.53 31.64
C PHE A 996 -6.58 6.01 31.86
N ASN A 997 -5.46 5.31 31.75
CA ASN A 997 -5.41 3.86 31.99
C ASN A 997 -5.78 3.48 33.43
N LYS A 998 -5.32 4.24 34.43
CA LYS A 998 -5.76 4.05 35.82
C LYS A 998 -7.27 4.29 36.00
N CYS A 999 -7.87 5.13 35.16
CA CYS A 999 -9.31 5.36 35.14
C CYS A 999 -10.04 4.21 34.45
N PHE A 1000 -9.52 3.70 33.33
CA PHE A 1000 -10.07 2.54 32.61
C PHE A 1000 -10.06 1.27 33.43
N ASP A 1001 -9.02 1.06 34.25
CA ASP A 1001 -8.97 -0.05 35.19
C ASP A 1001 -10.14 -0.02 36.20
N CYS A 1002 -10.78 1.13 36.41
CA CYS A 1002 -11.94 1.27 37.30
C CYS A 1002 -13.30 1.08 36.60
N LEU A 1003 -13.37 0.87 35.28
CA LEU A 1003 -14.62 0.68 34.55
C LEU A 1003 -15.22 -0.72 34.81
N PRO A 1004 -16.55 -0.84 34.96
CA PRO A 1004 -17.25 -2.13 35.00
C PRO A 1004 -17.24 -2.82 33.63
N VAL A 1005 -17.32 -4.14 33.61
CA VAL A 1005 -17.24 -4.96 32.38
C VAL A 1005 -18.58 -5.56 31.92
N ALA A 1006 -19.66 -5.29 32.66
CA ALA A 1006 -21.01 -5.73 32.30
C ALA A 1006 -22.08 -4.88 33.01
N ALA A 1007 -23.28 -4.86 32.45
CA ALA A 1007 -24.48 -4.27 33.03
C ALA A 1007 -25.70 -5.18 32.84
N ILE A 1008 -26.64 -5.11 33.76
CA ILE A 1008 -27.93 -5.80 33.70
C ILE A 1008 -29.03 -4.73 33.75
N ILE A 1009 -29.88 -4.70 32.73
CA ILE A 1009 -31.00 -3.75 32.61
C ILE A 1009 -32.29 -4.50 32.91
N GLY A 1010 -33.04 -4.01 33.91
CA GLY A 1010 -34.35 -4.55 34.28
C GLY A 1010 -34.36 -6.05 34.62
N GLU A 1011 -33.24 -6.58 35.12
CA GLU A 1011 -33.01 -8.01 35.43
C GLU A 1011 -33.13 -8.99 34.23
N ARG A 1012 -33.43 -8.49 33.03
CA ARG A 1012 -33.75 -9.30 31.86
C ARG A 1012 -32.80 -9.11 30.68
N ILE A 1013 -32.10 -7.99 30.60
CA ILE A 1013 -31.20 -7.69 29.48
C ILE A 1013 -29.77 -7.63 30.01
N LEU A 1014 -28.90 -8.49 29.48
CA LEU A 1014 -27.47 -8.48 29.80
C LEU A 1014 -26.72 -7.67 28.74
N ALA A 1015 -26.02 -6.63 29.17
CA ALA A 1015 -25.16 -5.82 28.32
C ALA A 1015 -23.68 -6.08 28.65
N VAL A 1016 -22.94 -6.56 27.65
CA VAL A 1016 -21.50 -6.81 27.74
C VAL A 1016 -20.78 -6.16 26.56
N PRO A 1017 -19.50 -5.80 26.67
CA PRO A 1017 -18.79 -5.14 25.59
C PRO A 1017 -18.77 -5.95 24.31
N ARG A 1018 -18.45 -7.26 24.35
CA ARG A 1018 -18.21 -8.06 23.13
C ARG A 1018 -18.92 -9.40 23.11
N GLY A 1019 -18.74 -10.23 24.12
CA GLY A 1019 -19.27 -11.59 24.07
C GLY A 1019 -19.36 -12.27 25.42
N LEU A 1020 -19.70 -13.56 25.40
CA LEU A 1020 -19.80 -14.40 26.60
C LEU A 1020 -18.50 -15.18 26.83
N SER A 1021 -18.32 -15.66 28.06
CA SER A 1021 -17.20 -16.53 28.43
C SER A 1021 -17.69 -17.95 28.69
N PRO A 1022 -16.93 -19.00 28.31
CA PRO A 1022 -17.22 -20.36 28.74
C PRO A 1022 -17.17 -20.52 30.26
N ASP A 1023 -16.39 -19.68 30.97
CA ASP A 1023 -16.28 -19.69 32.43
C ASP A 1023 -17.49 -19.00 33.11
N LEU A 1024 -18.33 -18.30 32.35
CA LEU A 1024 -19.51 -17.60 32.88
C LEU A 1024 -20.69 -18.55 33.04
N HIS A 1025 -20.68 -19.37 34.09
CA HIS A 1025 -21.80 -20.27 34.40
C HIS A 1025 -22.90 -19.63 35.26
N HIS A 1026 -22.58 -18.52 35.94
CA HIS A 1026 -23.51 -17.76 36.78
C HIS A 1026 -23.16 -16.27 36.73
N LEU A 1027 -24.16 -15.39 36.60
CA LEU A 1027 -23.95 -13.94 36.53
C LEU A 1027 -23.23 -13.37 37.79
N GLU A 1028 -23.31 -14.09 38.92
CA GLU A 1028 -22.58 -13.80 40.16
C GLU A 1028 -21.06 -13.81 40.00
N LEU A 1029 -20.53 -14.55 39.01
CA LEU A 1029 -19.08 -14.60 38.77
C LEU A 1029 -18.54 -13.24 38.32
N ILE A 1030 -19.36 -12.42 37.65
CA ILE A 1030 -19.00 -11.05 37.27
C ILE A 1030 -18.81 -10.17 38.52
N ARG A 1031 -19.58 -10.40 39.59
CA ARG A 1031 -19.44 -9.69 40.88
C ARG A 1031 -18.11 -9.98 41.58
N ARG A 1032 -17.41 -11.04 41.20
CA ARG A 1032 -16.08 -11.41 41.74
C ARG A 1032 -14.93 -10.69 41.04
N LEU A 1033 -15.18 -9.95 39.96
CA LEU A 1033 -14.17 -9.15 39.27
C LEU A 1033 -13.93 -7.84 40.04
N TRP A 1034 -12.87 -7.84 40.85
CA TRP A 1034 -12.49 -6.68 41.67
C TRP A 1034 -11.97 -5.53 40.82
N ARG A 1035 -12.42 -4.30 41.13
CA ARG A 1035 -11.93 -3.07 40.49
C ARG A 1035 -11.06 -2.26 41.48
N PRO A 1036 -9.92 -1.68 41.05
CA PRO A 1036 -9.43 -1.62 39.68
C PRO A 1036 -8.94 -2.97 39.13
N LEU A 1037 -9.35 -3.31 37.90
CA LEU A 1037 -9.08 -4.57 37.24
C LEU A 1037 -8.05 -4.35 36.12
N VAL A 1038 -6.94 -5.06 36.13
CA VAL A 1038 -6.08 -5.20 34.94
C VAL A 1038 -6.55 -6.45 34.20
N ILE A 1039 -6.84 -6.33 32.91
CA ILE A 1039 -7.37 -7.45 32.12
C ILE A 1039 -6.26 -8.50 31.93
N PRO A 1040 -6.48 -9.76 32.32
CA PRO A 1040 -5.53 -10.85 32.10
C PRO A 1040 -5.54 -11.32 30.64
N ASP A 1041 -4.52 -12.07 30.23
CA ASP A 1041 -4.39 -12.61 28.87
C ASP A 1041 -5.45 -13.69 28.55
N SER A 1042 -6.08 -14.30 29.57
CA SER A 1042 -7.14 -15.31 29.40
C SER A 1042 -8.13 -15.35 30.59
N GLY A 1043 -9.28 -16.00 30.39
CA GLY A 1043 -10.32 -16.20 31.39
C GLY A 1043 -11.44 -15.16 31.34
N LEU A 1044 -12.39 -15.25 32.29
CA LEU A 1044 -13.67 -14.51 32.30
C LEU A 1044 -13.59 -13.03 31.88
N ALA A 1045 -12.67 -12.24 32.45
CA ALA A 1045 -12.55 -10.81 32.14
C ALA A 1045 -11.97 -10.54 30.74
N CYS A 1046 -11.10 -11.43 30.24
CA CYS A 1046 -10.60 -11.36 28.87
C CYS A 1046 -11.75 -11.68 27.90
N ASP A 1047 -12.46 -12.77 28.14
CA ASP A 1047 -13.52 -13.25 27.24
C ASP A 1047 -14.67 -12.26 27.06
N LEU A 1048 -15.11 -11.59 28.13
CA LEU A 1048 -16.15 -10.55 28.02
C LEU A 1048 -15.79 -9.39 27.08
N LEU A 1049 -14.48 -9.13 26.90
CA LEU A 1049 -13.94 -8.07 26.05
C LEU A 1049 -13.50 -8.57 24.66
N TRP A 1050 -13.33 -9.86 24.44
CA TRP A 1050 -12.72 -10.40 23.21
C TRP A 1050 -13.56 -11.46 22.50
N ALA A 1051 -14.45 -12.16 23.19
CA ALA A 1051 -15.27 -13.21 22.59
C ALA A 1051 -16.25 -12.67 21.55
N THR A 1052 -16.51 -13.46 20.50
CA THR A 1052 -17.30 -13.03 19.34
C THR A 1052 -18.40 -14.03 18.99
N ALA A 1053 -19.62 -13.52 18.72
CA ALA A 1053 -20.74 -14.34 18.26
C ALA A 1053 -20.72 -14.52 16.73
N LYS A 1054 -20.72 -15.77 16.25
CA LYS A 1054 -20.69 -16.17 14.83
C LYS A 1054 -21.85 -17.12 14.51
N GLU A 1055 -22.55 -16.93 13.38
CA GLU A 1055 -23.72 -17.78 13.04
C GLU A 1055 -23.33 -19.14 12.43
N ASP A 1056 -22.16 -19.22 11.81
CA ASP A 1056 -21.61 -20.38 11.12
C ASP A 1056 -20.94 -21.42 12.05
N VAL A 1057 -20.80 -21.09 13.34
CA VAL A 1057 -20.14 -21.93 14.33
C VAL A 1057 -21.16 -22.70 15.16
N SER A 1058 -20.94 -24.01 15.31
CA SER A 1058 -21.68 -24.83 16.29
C SER A 1058 -20.86 -24.96 17.58
N SER A 1059 -21.36 -24.44 18.70
CA SER A 1059 -20.71 -24.43 20.03
C SER A 1059 -19.53 -23.44 20.19
N TRP A 1060 -18.61 -23.69 21.13
CA TRP A 1060 -17.43 -22.85 21.41
C TRP A 1060 -16.25 -23.29 20.53
N VAL A 1061 -15.60 -22.33 19.87
CA VAL A 1061 -14.39 -22.53 19.06
C VAL A 1061 -13.36 -21.47 19.44
N GLU A 1062 -12.07 -21.77 19.35
CA GLU A 1062 -11.03 -20.75 19.57
C GLU A 1062 -11.14 -19.66 18.49
N SER A 1063 -11.04 -18.39 18.91
CA SER A 1063 -11.13 -17.26 17.98
C SER A 1063 -9.92 -17.24 17.04
N GLU A 1064 -10.15 -16.86 15.78
CA GLU A 1064 -9.09 -16.61 14.79
C GLU A 1064 -8.12 -15.50 15.24
N GLU A 1065 -8.54 -14.62 16.16
CA GLU A 1065 -7.70 -13.60 16.78
C GLU A 1065 -6.76 -14.17 17.87
N GLY A 1066 -6.93 -15.43 18.29
CA GLY A 1066 -6.05 -16.15 19.21
C GLY A 1066 -6.11 -15.73 20.69
N VAL A 1067 -6.91 -14.72 21.05
CA VAL A 1067 -6.97 -14.15 22.41
C VAL A 1067 -8.16 -14.69 23.24
N SER A 1068 -9.23 -15.17 22.61
CA SER A 1068 -10.44 -15.66 23.29
C SER A 1068 -11.23 -16.63 22.37
N PHE A 1069 -12.54 -16.79 22.56
CA PHE A 1069 -13.40 -17.76 21.89
C PHE A 1069 -14.41 -17.10 20.93
N SER A 1070 -14.80 -17.85 19.90
CA SER A 1070 -15.99 -17.61 19.10
C SER A 1070 -17.10 -18.59 19.50
N PHE A 1071 -18.36 -18.16 19.47
CA PHE A 1071 -19.48 -19.01 19.89
C PHE A 1071 -20.72 -18.88 19.00
N GLY A 1072 -21.44 -20.00 18.87
CA GLY A 1072 -22.60 -20.17 18.02
C GLY A 1072 -23.96 -19.78 18.63
N PRO A 1073 -25.04 -19.81 17.81
CA PRO A 1073 -26.41 -19.56 18.26
C PRO A 1073 -26.91 -20.51 19.36
N ASP A 1074 -26.38 -21.73 19.43
CA ASP A 1074 -26.74 -22.75 20.42
C ASP A 1074 -26.27 -22.37 21.83
N VAL A 1075 -25.08 -21.75 21.94
CA VAL A 1075 -24.52 -21.23 23.19
C VAL A 1075 -25.37 -20.06 23.68
N ILE A 1076 -25.73 -19.14 22.78
CA ILE A 1076 -26.55 -17.96 23.10
C ILE A 1076 -27.92 -18.40 23.63
N ALA A 1077 -28.62 -19.27 22.90
CA ALA A 1077 -29.94 -19.74 23.29
C ALA A 1077 -29.93 -20.41 24.66
N ARG A 1078 -28.96 -21.30 24.91
CA ARG A 1078 -28.80 -22.00 26.18
C ARG A 1078 -28.51 -21.04 27.34
N PHE A 1079 -27.63 -20.06 27.13
CA PHE A 1079 -27.26 -19.09 28.14
C PHE A 1079 -28.44 -18.19 28.53
N VAL A 1080 -29.18 -17.71 27.53
CA VAL A 1080 -30.38 -16.88 27.72
C VAL A 1080 -31.45 -17.64 28.52
N ASP A 1081 -31.71 -18.90 28.15
CA ASP A 1081 -32.70 -19.74 28.83
C ASP A 1081 -32.24 -20.12 30.26
N GLN A 1082 -30.95 -20.41 30.46
CA GLN A 1082 -30.38 -20.75 31.76
C GLN A 1082 -30.43 -19.60 32.76
N HIS A 1083 -30.26 -18.36 32.28
CA HIS A 1083 -30.24 -17.16 33.12
C HIS A 1083 -31.54 -16.35 33.10
N ASN A 1084 -32.60 -16.86 32.46
CA ASN A 1084 -33.92 -16.22 32.37
C ASN A 1084 -33.85 -14.78 31.81
N LEU A 1085 -32.98 -14.59 30.82
CA LEU A 1085 -32.79 -13.33 30.10
C LEU A 1085 -33.72 -13.26 28.89
N ASP A 1086 -34.02 -12.05 28.45
CA ASP A 1086 -34.79 -11.80 27.23
C ASP A 1086 -33.86 -11.43 26.05
N LEU A 1087 -32.74 -10.74 26.32
CA LEU A 1087 -31.81 -10.25 25.30
C LEU A 1087 -30.39 -10.09 25.85
N ILE A 1088 -29.39 -10.35 25.00
CA ILE A 1088 -27.98 -9.98 25.24
C ILE A 1088 -27.59 -8.86 24.28
N CYS A 1089 -27.03 -7.77 24.79
CA CYS A 1089 -26.56 -6.63 24.02
C CYS A 1089 -25.04 -6.59 24.00
N VAL A 1090 -24.44 -6.52 22.81
CA VAL A 1090 -22.99 -6.42 22.62
C VAL A 1090 -22.61 -5.32 21.63
N SER A 1091 -21.37 -4.84 21.67
CA SER A 1091 -20.85 -3.96 20.63
C SER A 1091 -20.48 -4.75 19.36
N GLY A 1092 -20.89 -4.25 18.19
CA GLY A 1092 -20.61 -4.87 16.89
C GLY A 1092 -19.27 -4.45 16.28
N ASP A 1093 -18.73 -5.28 15.38
CA ASP A 1093 -17.60 -4.89 14.53
C ASP A 1093 -18.09 -4.09 13.30
N ALA A 1094 -17.30 -3.12 12.88
CA ALA A 1094 -17.62 -2.30 11.71
C ALA A 1094 -17.49 -3.14 10.44
N LEU A 1095 -18.58 -3.32 9.66
CA LEU A 1095 -18.55 -3.14 8.20
C LEU A 1095 -19.84 -3.40 7.39
N ASP A 1096 -20.95 -3.93 7.90
CA ASP A 1096 -22.11 -4.19 6.99
C ASP A 1096 -23.49 -3.66 7.45
N HIS A 1097 -23.75 -3.50 8.76
CA HIS A 1097 -25.09 -3.15 9.28
C HIS A 1097 -25.03 -2.19 10.49
N ASP A 1098 -26.10 -1.44 10.73
CA ASP A 1098 -26.31 -0.54 11.88
C ASP A 1098 -26.51 -1.29 13.21
N TYR A 1099 -27.30 -2.35 13.17
CA TYR A 1099 -27.42 -3.35 14.22
C TYR A 1099 -27.69 -4.73 13.61
N GLU A 1100 -27.23 -5.79 14.26
CA GLU A 1100 -27.36 -7.17 13.77
C GLU A 1100 -27.94 -8.06 14.88
N PHE A 1101 -28.97 -8.83 14.55
CA PHE A 1101 -29.52 -9.84 15.46
C PHE A 1101 -28.93 -11.21 15.16
N CYS A 1102 -28.50 -11.91 16.20
CA CYS A 1102 -28.08 -13.31 16.12
C CYS A 1102 -29.04 -14.21 16.91
N ALA A 1103 -29.02 -15.51 16.60
CA ALA A 1103 -29.70 -16.56 17.38
C ALA A 1103 -31.20 -16.31 17.61
N GLY A 1104 -31.92 -15.90 16.57
CA GLY A 1104 -33.37 -15.68 16.64
C GLY A 1104 -33.77 -14.48 17.51
N ARG A 1105 -33.00 -13.38 17.43
CA ARG A 1105 -33.18 -12.12 18.19
C ARG A 1105 -32.89 -12.21 19.70
N LYS A 1106 -32.13 -13.23 20.13
CA LYS A 1106 -31.68 -13.39 21.52
C LYS A 1106 -30.38 -12.62 21.83
N LEU A 1107 -29.61 -12.24 20.82
CA LEU A 1107 -28.45 -11.36 20.95
C LEU A 1107 -28.50 -10.27 19.88
N VAL A 1108 -28.16 -9.04 20.26
CA VAL A 1108 -28.03 -7.90 19.34
C VAL A 1108 -26.64 -7.29 19.42
N LYS A 1109 -26.03 -7.09 18.25
CA LYS A 1109 -24.78 -6.35 18.06
C LYS A 1109 -25.12 -4.91 17.68
N LEU A 1110 -24.60 -3.95 18.42
CA LEU A 1110 -24.86 -2.52 18.25
C LEU A 1110 -23.61 -1.76 17.78
N PHE A 1111 -23.77 -0.94 16.74
CA PHE A 1111 -22.73 -0.03 16.27
C PHE A 1111 -23.26 1.40 16.21
N THR A 1112 -22.71 2.35 17.00
CA THR A 1112 -23.32 3.68 17.18
C THR A 1112 -22.62 4.79 16.38
N SER A 1113 -21.64 4.45 15.54
CA SER A 1113 -20.79 5.42 14.83
C SER A 1113 -21.13 5.50 13.33
N PRO A 1114 -22.05 6.39 12.89
CA PRO A 1114 -22.32 6.60 11.47
C PRO A 1114 -21.16 7.32 10.77
N ASN A 1115 -21.01 7.06 9.47
CA ASN A 1115 -19.94 7.60 8.62
C ASN A 1115 -18.57 7.46 9.27
N TYR A 1116 -18.23 6.25 9.69
CA TYR A 1116 -16.98 5.92 10.32
C TYR A 1116 -15.81 6.45 9.47
N MET A 1117 -14.86 7.15 10.11
CA MET A 1117 -13.68 7.78 9.50
C MET A 1117 -13.95 8.79 8.36
N ASP A 1118 -15.20 9.25 8.16
CA ASP A 1118 -15.62 10.04 7.00
C ASP A 1118 -15.41 9.33 5.63
N GLU A 1119 -15.24 8.01 5.62
CA GLU A 1119 -14.86 7.21 4.44
C GLU A 1119 -15.82 6.06 4.11
N PHE A 1120 -16.60 5.57 5.08
CA PHE A 1120 -17.28 4.27 4.95
C PHE A 1120 -18.81 4.35 4.75
N ASP A 1121 -19.43 5.54 4.74
CA ASP A 1121 -20.88 5.79 4.53
C ASP A 1121 -21.83 4.84 5.30
N ASN A 1122 -21.36 4.27 6.42
CA ASN A 1122 -22.11 3.30 7.19
C ASN A 1122 -23.16 4.00 8.08
N LEU A 1123 -24.27 3.30 8.34
CA LEU A 1123 -25.26 3.70 9.32
C LEU A 1123 -24.78 3.34 10.75
N GLY A 1124 -25.28 4.06 11.75
CA GLY A 1124 -25.16 3.67 13.17
C GLY A 1124 -26.53 3.47 13.79
N ALA A 1125 -26.62 2.85 14.96
CA ALA A 1125 -27.86 2.69 15.71
C ALA A 1125 -27.68 2.91 17.22
N VAL A 1126 -28.78 3.32 17.86
CA VAL A 1126 -28.94 3.37 19.31
C VAL A 1126 -30.17 2.55 19.68
N MET A 1127 -30.06 1.69 20.68
CA MET A 1127 -31.18 0.92 21.20
C MET A 1127 -31.84 1.67 22.36
N GLU A 1128 -33.14 1.91 22.30
CA GLU A 1128 -33.93 2.47 23.40
C GLU A 1128 -34.72 1.36 24.07
N VAL A 1129 -34.55 1.23 25.39
CA VAL A 1129 -35.30 0.31 26.25
C VAL A 1129 -36.30 1.13 27.04
N ASP A 1130 -37.59 0.83 26.88
CA ASP A 1130 -38.66 1.51 27.61
C ASP A 1130 -38.96 0.88 28.98
N GLU A 1131 -39.87 1.46 29.75
CA GLU A 1131 -40.27 0.96 31.09
C GLU A 1131 -40.84 -0.47 31.07
N SER A 1132 -41.34 -0.93 29.91
CA SER A 1132 -41.83 -2.29 29.70
C SER A 1132 -40.77 -3.27 29.21
N LEU A 1133 -39.51 -2.82 29.12
CA LEU A 1133 -38.35 -3.53 28.57
C LEU A 1133 -38.47 -3.85 27.07
N GLN A 1134 -39.35 -3.16 26.34
CA GLN A 1134 -39.38 -3.23 24.89
C GLN A 1134 -38.20 -2.46 24.30
N CYS A 1135 -37.50 -3.12 23.36
CA CYS A 1135 -36.33 -2.58 22.69
C CYS A 1135 -36.74 -2.03 21.31
N SER A 1136 -36.51 -0.74 21.10
CA SER A 1136 -36.62 -0.08 19.79
C SER A 1136 -35.26 0.41 19.31
N PHE A 1137 -35.06 0.49 18.00
CA PHE A 1137 -33.77 0.89 17.41
C PHE A 1137 -33.94 2.17 16.61
N GLN A 1138 -33.12 3.17 16.90
CA GLN A 1138 -33.06 4.39 16.13
C GLN A 1138 -31.78 4.43 15.31
N VAL A 1139 -31.93 4.50 13.99
CA VAL A 1139 -30.83 4.58 13.04
C VAL A 1139 -30.32 6.01 12.92
N LEU A 1140 -29.00 6.16 13.03
CA LEU A 1140 -28.24 7.39 12.83
C LEU A 1140 -27.66 7.36 11.42
N THR A 1141 -28.09 8.27 10.55
CA THR A 1141 -27.56 8.40 9.18
C THR A 1141 -26.33 9.31 9.12
N PRO A 1142 -25.39 9.11 8.18
CA PRO A 1142 -24.34 10.06 7.81
C PRO A 1142 -24.88 11.49 7.54
N ASN A 1143 -24.02 12.50 7.68
CA ASN A 1143 -24.35 13.92 7.45
C ASN A 1143 -23.62 14.48 6.23
#